data_AF-A0A2D5U427-F1
#
_entry.id   AF-A0A2D5U427-F1
#
_cell.length_a   1.000
_cell.length_b   1.000
_cell.length_c   1.000
_cell.angle_alpha   90.00
_cell.angle_beta   90.00
_cell.angle_gamma   90.00
#
_symmetry.space_group_name_H-M   'P 1'
#
loop_
_entity.id
_entity.type
_entity.pdbx_description
1 polymer ?
#
loop_
_entity_poly.entity_id
_entity_poly.type
_entity_poly.pdbx_seq_one_letter_code
_entity_poly.pdbx_strand_id
1 'polypeptide(L)'
;MKKTKIHHMWSIVIFSLSFQVLAAETKNINGGSGTNVLNISYVSNGLSDFSSISIPSSEGSTMSLVDSNGGTINFTNILSWTGEMKWDGYVTANSKEYRFVSDYRSDLSPFSGAYGSVYAFVYEYPANTVEVVLPDSGKWLPQYRMSGYKDFNFNGQETFTIYGGSGNEAIFGGYQADTITGGAGNDYICAGDGTDTVNAGDGDDVVYTSIASLTEDSSVDGGAGSNTLVFGTPGESGCWTNEAISSAATFNLTSDLGNASNFSNIGGGANSDTLTGDSNANVIIGAGGNDTLAGGAGNDIIYGDSHLGDSSGTVYGIRSYNLTEGNDMLSGGDGDDVLYGDDGDDTLDGGAGADILTGGSGNDVFIVTSTSGGSTISAGDVITDFSDGIDSIGFDTSLAFGNLTIEKNGSNVVIRNGANYLATLSGLSQTDLTAVDFQSTSTSALTINGTSGNDSLVGGAGNDVFNGGADSDTLIGWGGNDTFNITSKSGSWTDTINGGSGTNVLNISYVSNGLSDFSSISIPSSEGSTMSLVDSNGGTINFTNILSWTGEMKWDGYVTANSKEYRFVSDYRSDLSPFSGAYGSVYAFVYEYPANTVEVVLPDSGKWLPQYRMSGYKDFNFNGQETFTIYGGSGNEAIFGGYQADTITGGAGNDYICAGDGTDTVNAGDGDDVVYTSIASLTEDSSVDGGAGSNTLVFGTPGESGCWTNEAISSAATFNLTSDLGNASNFSNIGGGANSDTLTGDSNANVIIGAGGNDTLAGGAGNDIIYGDSHLGDSSGTVYGIRSYNLTEGNDMLSGGDGDDVLYGDDGDDTLDGGAGADILTGGSGIDIFVIKGNYGGDSLNGSDVVTDFVNGTDVIGMDGLNFSELSVAQGTGDYFNHVIVKKTDTGEFLIIIQNMNISTIDDNDFSAI
;
A
#
# COMPACT_ATOMS: atom_id res chain seq x y z
N MET A 1 30.09 68.87 2.66
CA MET A 1 29.90 70.21 2.06
C MET A 1 28.51 70.71 2.39
N LYS A 2 28.39 71.99 2.73
CA LYS A 2 27.18 72.70 3.15
C LYS A 2 25.92 72.36 2.32
N LYS A 3 24.81 72.06 2.99
CA LYS A 3 23.47 72.52 2.61
C LYS A 3 22.67 72.87 3.86
N THR A 4 22.71 74.16 4.17
CA THR A 4 21.74 74.87 4.99
C THR A 4 20.34 74.65 4.39
N LYS A 5 19.39 74.12 5.16
CA LYS A 5 17.96 74.31 4.90
C LYS A 5 17.37 75.10 6.06
N ILE A 6 17.02 76.33 5.74
CA ILE A 6 16.29 77.28 6.55
C ILE A 6 14.88 76.71 6.72
N HIS A 7 14.46 76.41 7.96
CA HIS A 7 13.05 76.21 8.25
C HIS A 7 12.39 77.56 8.53
N HIS A 8 11.27 77.76 7.84
CA HIS A 8 10.37 78.89 7.95
C HIS A 8 9.93 79.13 9.40
N MET A 9 9.88 80.41 9.79
CA MET A 9 9.16 80.88 10.98
C MET A 9 7.70 80.42 10.94
N TRP A 10 7.35 79.49 11.81
CA TRP A 10 6.00 79.29 12.35
C TRP A 10 6.15 79.34 13.87
N SER A 11 5.24 80.03 14.56
CA SER A 11 5.31 80.20 16.02
C SER A 11 5.39 78.84 16.72
N ILE A 12 6.54 78.54 17.33
CA ILE A 12 6.68 77.42 18.27
C ILE A 12 6.07 77.90 19.59
N VAL A 13 5.00 77.26 20.04
CA VAL A 13 4.52 77.40 21.41
C VAL A 13 5.26 76.36 22.25
N ILE A 14 6.35 76.77 22.89
CA ILE A 14 7.09 75.90 23.82
C ILE A 14 6.29 75.84 25.13
N PHE A 15 5.57 74.73 25.36
CA PHE A 15 5.08 74.40 26.69
C PHE A 15 6.22 73.77 27.51
N SER A 16 7.06 74.60 28.11
CA SER A 16 8.06 74.13 29.07
C SER A 16 7.41 74.05 30.46
N LEU A 17 7.00 72.86 30.88
CA LEU A 17 6.64 72.62 32.28
C LEU A 17 7.90 72.17 33.04
N SER A 18 8.51 73.07 33.80
CA SER A 18 9.50 72.71 34.82
C SER A 18 8.79 72.59 36.18
N PHE A 19 8.19 71.44 36.46
CA PHE A 19 7.63 71.14 37.78
C PHE A 19 8.14 69.79 38.30
N GLN A 20 8.47 69.75 39.59
CA GLN A 20 8.55 68.50 40.34
C GLN A 20 7.13 67.97 40.47
N VAL A 21 6.82 66.84 39.83
CA VAL A 21 5.62 66.08 40.16
C VAL A 21 5.90 65.42 41.51
N LEU A 22 5.13 65.79 42.53
CA LEU A 22 5.04 65.01 43.77
C LEU A 22 4.16 63.79 43.48
N ALA A 23 4.49 62.64 44.06
CA ALA A 23 3.84 61.35 43.81
C ALA A 23 2.29 61.42 43.83
N ALA A 24 1.65 60.72 42.89
CA ALA A 24 0.19 60.51 42.75
C ALA A 24 -0.68 61.71 42.30
N GLU A 25 -0.15 62.67 41.54
CA GLU A 25 -0.95 63.71 40.87
C GLU A 25 -1.19 63.43 39.37
N THR A 26 -2.40 63.68 38.87
CA THR A 26 -2.70 63.70 37.43
C THR A 26 -2.54 65.10 36.83
N LYS A 27 -1.80 65.21 35.73
CA LYS A 27 -1.66 66.45 34.93
C LYS A 27 -2.25 66.24 33.55
N ASN A 28 -3.12 67.14 33.12
CA ASN A 28 -3.70 67.14 31.77
C ASN A 28 -3.09 68.29 30.95
N ILE A 29 -2.49 67.99 29.82
CA ILE A 29 -1.76 68.92 28.97
C ILE A 29 -2.39 68.90 27.57
N ASN A 30 -2.59 70.08 26.98
CA ASN A 30 -3.03 70.21 25.59
C ASN A 30 -2.09 71.19 24.89
N GLY A 31 -1.33 70.72 23.91
CA GLY A 31 -0.37 71.52 23.16
C GLY A 31 -1.04 72.60 22.28
N GLY A 32 -2.33 72.48 21.98
CA GLY A 32 -3.01 73.35 21.02
C GLY A 32 -2.46 73.20 19.59
N SER A 33 -2.68 74.19 18.74
CA SER A 33 -2.23 74.15 17.33
C SER A 33 -0.75 74.47 17.17
N GLY A 34 -0.03 73.74 16.33
CA GLY A 34 1.37 74.01 15.97
C GLY A 34 2.32 72.86 16.33
N THR A 35 3.63 73.10 16.22
CA THR A 35 4.65 72.15 16.68
C THR A 35 4.89 72.34 18.17
N ASN A 36 4.58 71.32 18.96
CA ASN A 36 4.67 71.34 20.42
C ASN A 36 5.72 70.33 20.91
N VAL A 37 6.36 70.64 22.04
CA VAL A 37 7.33 69.75 22.71
C VAL A 37 6.92 69.62 24.16
N LEU A 38 6.89 68.39 24.67
CA LEU A 38 6.65 68.10 26.09
C LEU A 38 7.99 67.88 26.79
N ASN A 39 8.29 68.69 27.80
CA ASN A 39 9.50 68.56 28.63
C ASN A 39 9.14 68.01 30.03
N ILE A 40 9.79 66.92 30.44
CA ILE A 40 9.60 66.21 31.71
C ILE A 40 10.93 66.17 32.44
N SER A 41 11.03 66.80 33.61
CA SER A 41 12.32 66.98 34.31
C SER A 41 12.43 66.28 35.67
N TYR A 42 11.36 65.61 36.14
CA TYR A 42 11.37 64.98 37.47
C TYR A 42 11.79 63.51 37.47
N VAL A 43 11.80 62.89 36.29
CA VAL A 43 12.31 61.53 36.07
C VAL A 43 13.83 61.54 36.04
N SER A 44 14.45 60.53 36.63
CA SER A 44 15.91 60.37 36.77
C SER A 44 16.55 59.65 35.59
N ASN A 45 15.84 58.74 34.92
CA ASN A 45 16.40 57.94 33.81
C ASN A 45 15.79 58.29 32.45
N GLY A 46 14.77 59.14 32.41
CA GLY A 46 14.10 59.54 31.17
C GLY A 46 12.73 58.92 31.05
N LEU A 47 12.32 58.51 29.84
CA LEU A 47 10.99 57.92 29.63
C LEU A 47 10.84 56.50 30.21
N SER A 48 11.95 55.79 30.45
CA SER A 48 11.93 54.45 31.06
C SER A 48 11.54 54.42 32.54
N ASP A 49 11.45 55.57 33.22
CA ASP A 49 10.95 55.64 34.61
C ASP A 49 9.40 55.51 34.69
N PHE A 50 8.70 55.57 33.54
CA PHE A 50 7.25 55.38 33.47
C PHE A 50 6.92 53.90 33.32
N SER A 51 5.97 53.42 34.12
CA SER A 51 5.52 52.02 34.14
C SER A 51 4.40 51.72 33.15
N SER A 52 3.77 52.73 32.56
CA SER A 52 2.82 52.57 31.46
C SER A 52 2.85 53.82 30.57
N ILE A 53 2.86 53.57 29.27
CA ILE A 53 2.90 54.61 28.23
C ILE A 53 1.82 54.27 27.22
N SER A 54 0.67 54.93 27.33
CA SER A 54 -0.46 54.70 26.44
C SER A 54 -0.47 55.73 25.30
N ILE A 55 -0.21 55.27 24.08
CA ILE A 55 -0.35 56.07 22.86
C ILE A 55 -1.49 55.47 22.02
N PRO A 56 -2.60 56.20 21.80
CA PRO A 56 -3.80 55.67 21.16
C PRO A 56 -3.68 55.58 19.64
N SER A 57 -4.51 54.71 19.05
CA SER A 57 -4.62 54.43 17.61
C SER A 57 -5.51 55.40 16.83
N SER A 58 -5.86 56.56 17.39
CA SER A 58 -6.76 57.52 16.72
C SER A 58 -6.42 58.97 17.05
N GLU A 59 -6.54 59.83 16.03
CA GLU A 59 -6.35 61.27 16.18
C GLU A 59 -7.36 61.88 17.18
N GLY A 60 -6.89 62.79 18.04
CA GLY A 60 -7.72 63.45 19.05
C GLY A 60 -7.87 62.70 20.37
N SER A 61 -7.37 61.47 20.46
CA SER A 61 -7.33 60.70 21.70
C SER A 61 -6.25 61.20 22.67
N THR A 62 -6.47 60.99 23.96
CA THR A 62 -5.52 61.37 25.02
C THR A 62 -4.43 60.32 25.14
N MET A 63 -3.17 60.76 25.13
CA MET A 63 -2.00 59.95 25.45
C MET A 63 -1.69 60.06 26.93
N SER A 64 -1.12 59.02 27.53
CA SER A 64 -0.85 58.98 28.97
C SER A 64 0.52 58.40 29.28
N LEU A 65 1.25 59.03 30.21
CA LEU A 65 2.44 58.47 30.86
C LEU A 65 2.11 58.26 32.33
N VAL A 66 2.29 57.06 32.86
CA VAL A 66 2.02 56.71 34.26
C VAL A 66 3.32 56.27 34.91
N ASP A 67 3.72 56.93 36.00
CA ASP A 67 4.89 56.52 36.77
C ASP A 67 4.56 55.42 37.78
N SER A 68 5.60 54.77 38.31
CA SER A 68 5.48 53.67 39.28
C SER A 68 4.74 54.03 40.58
N ASN A 69 4.55 55.32 40.88
CA ASN A 69 3.79 55.78 42.05
C ASN A 69 2.34 56.18 41.69
N GLY A 70 1.91 55.94 40.45
CA GLY A 70 0.57 56.30 39.96
C GLY A 70 0.41 57.78 39.59
N GLY A 71 1.50 58.55 39.53
CA GLY A 71 1.47 59.88 38.93
C GLY A 71 1.18 59.77 37.44
N THR A 72 0.31 60.63 36.90
CA THR A 72 -0.13 60.51 35.49
C THR A 72 0.03 61.81 34.73
N ILE A 73 0.63 61.75 33.55
CA ILE A 73 0.69 62.86 32.59
C ILE A 73 -0.17 62.49 31.39
N ASN A 74 -1.35 63.08 31.31
CA ASN A 74 -2.22 63.00 30.14
C ASN A 74 -1.90 64.15 29.20
N PHE A 75 -1.72 63.87 27.91
CA PHE A 75 -1.42 64.90 26.93
C PHE A 75 -2.13 64.70 25.59
N THR A 76 -2.42 65.81 24.92
CA THR A 76 -3.02 65.88 23.58
C THR A 76 -2.30 66.93 22.75
N ASN A 77 -2.29 66.76 21.42
CA ASN A 77 -1.64 67.68 20.47
C ASN A 77 -0.13 67.93 20.73
N ILE A 78 0.58 66.96 21.32
CA ILE A 78 2.05 66.96 21.44
C ILE A 78 2.65 66.18 20.28
N LEU A 79 2.24 64.92 20.12
CA LEU A 79 2.49 64.15 18.91
C LEU A 79 1.47 64.55 17.85
N SER A 80 1.93 64.70 16.60
CA SER A 80 1.11 65.04 15.45
C SER A 80 0.71 63.78 14.71
N TRP A 81 -0.58 63.66 14.41
CA TRP A 81 -1.10 62.60 13.55
C TRP A 81 -0.81 62.93 12.09
N THR A 82 -0.16 62.03 11.37
CA THR A 82 0.18 62.20 9.95
C THR A 82 -0.69 61.37 9.01
N GLY A 83 -1.68 60.64 9.54
CA GLY A 83 -2.54 59.68 8.83
C GLY A 83 -2.25 58.22 9.23
N GLU A 84 -3.22 57.31 9.09
CA GLU A 84 -3.01 55.83 9.25
C GLU A 84 -2.26 55.40 10.54
N MET A 85 -2.56 55.98 11.71
CA MET A 85 -1.84 55.76 12.98
C MET A 85 -0.36 56.12 13.02
N LYS A 86 0.10 56.94 12.08
CA LYS A 86 1.47 57.47 12.09
C LYS A 86 1.53 58.74 12.92
N TRP A 87 1.95 58.59 14.17
CA TRP A 87 2.33 59.70 15.05
C TRP A 87 3.80 60.11 14.80
N ASP A 88 4.04 61.41 14.79
CA ASP A 88 5.39 61.99 14.78
C ASP A 88 5.48 63.15 15.76
N GLY A 89 6.61 63.27 16.43
CA GLY A 89 6.82 64.31 17.43
C GLY A 89 7.94 63.96 18.40
N TYR A 90 8.16 64.86 19.34
CA TYR A 90 9.25 64.77 20.30
C TYR A 90 8.74 64.93 21.74
N VAL A 91 9.30 64.13 22.63
CA VAL A 91 9.13 64.24 24.08
C VAL A 91 10.52 64.29 24.69
N THR A 92 10.79 65.30 25.50
CA THR A 92 12.06 65.43 26.21
C THR A 92 11.88 65.00 27.66
N ALA A 93 12.59 63.98 28.10
CA ALA A 93 12.58 63.51 29.48
C ALA A 93 14.00 63.44 30.04
N ASN A 94 14.24 64.07 31.20
CA ASN A 94 15.58 64.21 31.80
C ASN A 94 16.67 64.68 30.80
N SER A 95 16.35 65.69 29.99
CA SER A 95 17.25 66.22 28.93
C SER A 95 17.56 65.27 27.77
N LYS A 96 16.94 64.08 27.70
CA LYS A 96 16.95 63.21 26.53
C LYS A 96 15.75 63.57 25.64
N GLU A 97 16.00 63.97 24.40
CA GLU A 97 14.95 64.31 23.43
C GLU A 97 14.59 63.07 22.60
N TYR A 98 13.52 62.38 22.99
CA TYR A 98 13.03 61.19 22.31
C TYR A 98 12.18 61.57 21.11
N ARG A 99 12.42 60.95 19.96
CA ARG A 99 11.54 61.02 18.79
C ARG A 99 10.58 59.84 18.82
N PHE A 100 9.29 60.10 18.67
CA PHE A 100 8.32 59.02 18.50
C PHE A 100 8.34 58.49 17.07
N VAL A 101 8.70 57.22 16.92
CA VAL A 101 8.79 56.51 15.65
C VAL A 101 7.58 55.59 15.56
N SER A 102 6.68 55.89 14.62
CA SER A 102 5.57 55.00 14.28
C SER A 102 5.39 54.85 12.77
N ASP A 103 5.17 53.63 12.31
CA ASP A 103 4.73 53.28 10.96
C ASP A 103 3.76 52.11 11.09
N TYR A 104 2.45 52.38 11.15
CA TYR A 104 1.45 51.35 11.40
C TYR A 104 0.96 50.72 10.10
N ARG A 105 1.08 49.39 10.02
CA ARG A 105 0.53 48.57 8.92
C ARG A 105 -0.48 47.54 9.41
N SER A 106 -1.12 47.81 10.54
CA SER A 106 -2.10 46.94 11.23
C SER A 106 -1.60 45.64 11.84
N ASP A 107 -0.32 45.34 11.71
CA ASP A 107 0.29 44.17 12.30
C ASP A 107 1.30 44.57 13.38
N LEU A 108 0.99 44.20 14.64
CA LEU A 108 1.84 44.34 15.82
C LEU A 108 2.35 42.98 16.32
N SER A 109 2.01 41.88 15.62
CA SER A 109 2.51 40.55 15.98
C SER A 109 4.03 40.49 15.83
N PRO A 110 4.75 39.62 16.56
CA PRO A 110 6.20 39.45 16.40
C PRO A 110 6.57 38.93 15.00
N PHE A 111 5.66 38.21 14.34
CA PHE A 111 5.89 37.48 13.08
C PHE A 111 5.82 38.32 11.80
N SER A 112 5.45 39.60 11.92
CA SER A 112 5.30 40.48 10.77
C SER A 112 6.68 40.72 10.12
N GLY A 113 6.90 40.25 8.88
CA GLY A 113 8.18 40.38 8.17
C GLY A 113 8.52 41.83 7.76
N ALA A 114 9.04 42.02 6.54
CA ALA A 114 9.33 43.34 5.96
C ALA A 114 8.09 44.24 5.80
N TYR A 115 6.92 43.88 6.33
CA TYR A 115 5.66 44.63 6.38
C TYR A 115 5.19 44.95 7.82
N GLY A 116 5.99 44.63 8.84
CA GLY A 116 5.69 44.96 10.24
C GLY A 116 5.67 46.44 10.60
N SER A 117 5.00 46.76 11.72
CA SER A 117 4.93 48.10 12.31
C SER A 117 6.12 48.35 13.26
N VAL A 118 6.58 49.60 13.34
CA VAL A 118 7.44 50.09 14.45
C VAL A 118 6.60 51.08 15.26
N TYR A 119 6.71 51.05 16.58
CA TYR A 119 5.94 51.88 17.49
C TYR A 119 6.71 52.10 18.80
N ALA A 120 7.58 53.12 18.83
CA ALA A 120 8.53 53.33 19.93
C ALA A 120 8.98 54.79 20.10
N PHE A 121 9.40 55.17 21.30
CA PHE A 121 10.20 56.37 21.55
C PHE A 121 11.68 56.04 21.41
N VAL A 122 12.40 56.78 20.56
CA VAL A 122 13.81 56.51 20.23
C VAL A 122 14.66 57.73 20.54
N TYR A 123 15.75 57.52 21.28
CA TYR A 123 16.76 58.52 21.60
C TYR A 123 18.15 57.98 21.24
N GLU A 124 18.89 58.69 20.38
CA GLU A 124 20.26 58.30 19.98
C GLU A 124 21.25 59.38 20.40
N TYR A 125 22.10 59.08 21.38
CA TYR A 125 23.23 59.94 21.77
C TYR A 125 24.19 59.25 22.76
N PRO A 126 25.51 59.13 22.48
CA PRO A 126 26.18 59.50 21.21
C PRO A 126 25.73 58.61 20.04
N ALA A 127 26.21 58.92 18.83
CA ALA A 127 25.88 58.12 17.64
C ALA A 127 26.18 56.62 17.87
N ASN A 128 25.29 55.76 17.37
CA ASN A 128 25.28 54.29 17.56
C ASN A 128 25.02 53.80 19.01
N THR A 129 24.58 54.67 19.91
CA THR A 129 24.04 54.28 21.23
C THR A 129 22.59 54.73 21.29
N VAL A 130 21.68 53.75 21.26
CA VAL A 130 20.25 53.98 21.04
C VAL A 130 19.46 53.48 22.24
N GLU A 131 18.69 54.39 22.84
CA GLU A 131 17.71 54.04 23.86
C GLU A 131 16.31 54.01 23.25
N VAL A 132 15.60 52.91 23.49
CA VAL A 132 14.26 52.66 22.97
C VAL A 132 13.33 52.44 24.16
N VAL A 133 12.21 53.17 24.19
CA VAL A 133 11.15 52.98 25.19
C VAL A 133 9.84 52.72 24.45
N LEU A 134 9.23 51.57 24.70
CA LEU A 134 8.01 51.16 24.03
C LEU A 134 6.78 51.64 24.80
N PRO A 135 5.74 52.12 24.08
CA PRO A 135 4.38 52.19 24.61
C PRO A 135 3.84 50.81 24.99
N ASP A 136 2.74 50.79 25.73
CA ASP A 136 1.99 49.57 26.00
C ASP A 136 1.51 48.93 24.67
N SER A 137 1.88 47.67 24.43
CA SER A 137 1.75 46.94 23.16
C SER A 137 2.58 47.54 22.01
N GLY A 138 3.77 48.04 22.34
CA GLY A 138 4.72 48.62 21.40
C GLY A 138 5.46 47.56 20.57
N LYS A 139 6.12 48.01 19.49
CA LYS A 139 6.93 47.14 18.66
C LYS A 139 8.22 47.80 18.21
N TRP A 140 9.33 47.09 18.37
CA TRP A 140 10.66 47.48 17.90
C TRP A 140 11.22 46.44 16.94
N LEU A 141 11.26 46.78 15.64
CA LEU A 141 11.81 45.93 14.58
C LEU A 141 12.66 46.78 13.60
N PRO A 142 13.89 47.14 13.99
CA PRO A 142 14.69 48.12 13.25
C PRO A 142 15.18 47.61 11.87
N GLN A 143 15.34 46.30 11.72
CA GLN A 143 15.92 45.58 10.58
C GLN A 143 15.41 45.90 9.17
N TYR A 144 14.13 46.25 9.00
CA TYR A 144 13.55 46.59 7.69
C TYR A 144 13.11 48.04 7.53
N ARG A 145 13.24 48.85 8.58
CA ARG A 145 12.53 50.12 8.66
C ARG A 145 13.38 51.31 9.00
N MET A 146 14.44 51.11 9.78
CA MET A 146 15.16 52.25 10.35
C MET A 146 16.30 52.73 9.47
N SER A 147 16.53 52.15 8.28
CA SER A 147 17.45 52.70 7.29
C SER A 147 16.82 53.89 6.54
N GLY A 148 17.24 55.10 6.89
CA GLY A 148 16.79 56.34 6.27
C GLY A 148 15.41 56.84 6.73
N TYR A 149 14.78 56.18 7.71
CA TYR A 149 13.48 56.58 8.25
C TYR A 149 13.65 57.55 9.40
N LYS A 150 12.94 58.70 9.33
CA LYS A 150 12.95 59.72 10.39
C LYS A 150 14.38 60.08 10.86
N ASP A 151 15.29 60.22 9.90
CA ASP A 151 16.70 60.58 10.07
C ASP A 151 17.58 59.55 10.80
N PHE A 152 17.03 58.38 11.16
CA PHE A 152 17.80 57.24 11.62
C PHE A 152 18.36 56.46 10.43
N ASN A 153 19.50 55.80 10.63
CA ASN A 153 20.10 54.94 9.63
C ASN A 153 20.73 53.71 10.29
N PHE A 154 19.90 52.96 11.01
CA PHE A 154 20.33 51.77 11.74
C PHE A 154 20.65 50.64 10.78
N ASN A 155 21.78 49.97 11.04
CA ASN A 155 22.24 48.82 10.27
C ASN A 155 22.52 47.61 11.18
N GLY A 156 22.13 47.68 12.45
CA GLY A 156 22.29 46.65 13.45
C GLY A 156 23.63 46.70 14.17
N GLN A 157 24.51 47.64 13.84
CA GLN A 157 25.78 47.84 14.55
C GLN A 157 25.66 48.84 15.70
N GLU A 158 24.45 49.22 16.05
CA GLU A 158 24.13 50.07 17.18
C GLU A 158 24.03 49.24 18.45
N THR A 159 24.43 49.82 19.59
CA THR A 159 24.14 49.26 20.91
C THR A 159 22.79 49.81 21.38
N PHE A 160 21.84 48.91 21.60
CA PHE A 160 20.49 49.20 22.04
C PHE A 160 20.33 49.02 23.55
N THR A 161 19.64 49.96 24.19
CA THR A 161 19.04 49.78 25.51
C THR A 161 17.53 49.91 25.35
N ILE A 162 16.80 48.81 25.50
CA ILE A 162 15.38 48.73 25.17
C ILE A 162 14.58 48.46 26.44
N TYR A 163 13.53 49.26 26.65
CA TYR A 163 12.56 49.11 27.73
C TYR A 163 11.18 48.93 27.11
N GLY A 164 10.57 47.77 27.33
CA GLY A 164 9.17 47.55 27.04
C GLY A 164 8.25 48.13 28.13
N GLY A 165 6.95 47.97 27.90
CA GLY A 165 5.87 48.61 28.63
C GLY A 165 5.10 47.62 29.50
N SER A 166 3.78 47.76 29.49
CA SER A 166 2.86 46.90 30.27
C SER A 166 1.96 46.00 29.39
N GLY A 167 2.29 45.87 28.10
CA GLY A 167 1.55 45.06 27.15
C GLY A 167 2.41 43.96 26.55
N ASN A 168 1.92 43.31 25.49
CA ASN A 168 2.70 42.31 24.78
C ASN A 168 3.54 43.01 23.71
N GLU A 169 4.84 43.11 23.93
CA GLU A 169 5.78 43.78 23.04
C GLU A 169 6.54 42.81 22.13
N ALA A 170 6.91 43.28 20.95
CA ALA A 170 7.87 42.57 20.09
C ALA A 170 9.17 43.38 20.02
N ILE A 171 10.28 42.81 20.53
CA ILE A 171 11.53 43.50 20.81
C ILE A 171 12.71 42.83 20.10
N PHE A 172 13.37 43.57 19.21
CA PHE A 172 14.50 43.06 18.43
C PHE A 172 15.75 43.94 18.64
N GLY A 173 16.82 43.37 19.16
CA GLY A 173 18.15 43.98 19.24
C GLY A 173 18.93 43.86 17.93
N GLY A 174 20.26 43.93 17.99
CA GLY A 174 21.20 43.96 16.87
C GLY A 174 22.41 43.05 17.01
N TYR A 175 23.50 43.42 16.34
CA TYR A 175 24.75 42.66 16.27
C TYR A 175 25.76 43.09 17.34
N GLN A 176 25.35 43.88 18.33
CA GLN A 176 26.21 44.40 19.39
C GLN A 176 25.58 44.05 20.71
N ALA A 177 26.40 44.06 21.77
CA ALA A 177 25.94 43.82 23.14
C ALA A 177 24.84 44.80 23.55
N ASP A 178 23.62 44.31 23.58
CA ASP A 178 22.39 45.04 23.86
C ASP A 178 21.89 44.77 25.28
N THR A 179 21.03 45.66 25.78
CA THR A 179 20.35 45.50 27.07
C THR A 179 18.86 45.64 26.87
N ILE A 180 18.11 44.57 27.16
CA ILE A 180 16.67 44.48 26.92
C ILE A 180 15.94 44.21 28.23
N THR A 181 14.90 44.99 28.51
CA THR A 181 13.93 44.73 29.56
C THR A 181 12.54 44.74 28.93
N GLY A 182 11.84 43.60 28.90
CA GLY A 182 10.52 43.48 28.27
C GLY A 182 9.43 44.20 29.06
N GLY A 183 9.37 44.01 30.38
CA GLY A 183 8.45 44.77 31.24
C GLY A 183 7.35 43.86 31.78
N ALA A 184 6.09 44.21 31.55
CA ALA A 184 4.97 43.35 31.92
C ALA A 184 4.12 43.03 30.70
N GLY A 185 3.55 41.83 30.63
CA GLY A 185 2.87 41.32 29.44
C GLY A 185 3.67 40.16 28.83
N ASN A 186 3.11 39.52 27.81
CA ASN A 186 3.77 38.40 27.14
C ASN A 186 4.60 38.93 25.98
N ASP A 187 5.90 39.10 26.23
CA ASP A 187 6.83 39.73 25.29
C ASP A 187 7.51 38.71 24.38
N TYR A 188 7.89 39.17 23.18
CA TYR A 188 8.62 38.39 22.19
C TYR A 188 9.95 39.05 21.91
N ILE A 189 11.03 38.43 22.35
CA ILE A 189 12.34 39.06 22.40
C ILE A 189 13.31 38.28 21.52
N CYS A 190 14.06 39.00 20.69
CA CYS A 190 15.27 38.48 20.08
C CYS A 190 16.40 39.50 20.24
N ALA A 191 17.41 39.16 21.03
CA ALA A 191 18.51 40.07 21.33
C ALA A 191 19.45 40.26 20.13
N GLY A 192 19.75 39.17 19.41
CA GLY A 192 20.55 39.20 18.21
C GLY A 192 21.88 38.49 18.41
N ASP A 193 22.97 39.13 18.02
CA ASP A 193 24.35 38.64 18.12
C ASP A 193 25.15 39.63 18.97
N GLY A 194 26.19 39.18 19.66
CA GLY A 194 26.86 39.94 20.71
C GLY A 194 26.51 39.47 22.11
N THR A 195 27.21 40.00 23.11
CA THR A 195 27.05 39.60 24.50
C THR A 195 25.88 40.34 25.16
N ASP A 196 24.66 39.85 24.98
CA ASP A 196 23.46 40.60 25.36
C ASP A 196 23.06 40.40 26.83
N THR A 197 22.21 41.29 27.33
CA THR A 197 21.58 41.19 28.65
C THR A 197 20.07 41.32 28.47
N VAL A 198 19.35 40.21 28.63
CA VAL A 198 17.89 40.14 28.49
C VAL A 198 17.24 39.87 29.86
N ASN A 199 16.21 40.64 30.17
CA ASN A 199 15.24 40.35 31.22
C ASN A 199 13.84 40.52 30.62
N ALA A 200 13.11 39.43 30.42
CA ALA A 200 11.83 39.48 29.75
C ALA A 200 10.76 40.16 30.63
N GLY A 201 10.61 39.74 31.88
CA GLY A 201 9.89 40.52 32.89
C GLY A 201 8.75 39.74 33.52
N ASP A 202 7.58 40.36 33.68
CA ASP A 202 6.37 39.71 34.20
C ASP A 202 5.48 39.27 33.03
N GLY A 203 5.17 37.99 32.90
CA GLY A 203 4.31 37.47 31.83
C GLY A 203 4.82 36.15 31.29
N ASP A 204 4.09 35.55 30.35
CA ASP A 204 4.56 34.35 29.66
C ASP A 204 5.35 34.79 28.43
N ASP A 205 6.65 34.98 28.61
CA ASP A 205 7.52 35.57 27.60
C ASP A 205 8.13 34.54 26.65
N VAL A 206 8.43 34.96 25.44
CA VAL A 206 9.11 34.17 24.41
C VAL A 206 10.45 34.82 24.07
N VAL A 207 11.53 34.05 24.20
CA VAL A 207 12.87 34.48 23.79
C VAL A 207 13.38 33.60 22.65
N TYR A 208 13.61 34.23 21.48
CA TYR A 208 14.22 33.59 20.32
C TYR A 208 15.73 33.67 20.42
N THR A 209 16.41 32.53 20.31
CA THR A 209 17.86 32.43 20.50
C THR A 209 18.45 31.27 19.71
N SER A 210 19.79 31.22 19.61
CA SER A 210 20.50 29.98 19.27
C SER A 210 21.21 29.42 20.52
N ILE A 211 21.63 28.15 20.46
CA ILE A 211 22.44 27.53 21.53
C ILE A 211 23.78 28.27 21.70
N ALA A 212 24.35 28.80 20.61
CA ALA A 212 25.58 29.58 20.66
C ALA A 212 25.37 30.90 21.43
N SER A 213 24.28 31.61 21.11
CA SER A 213 23.94 32.91 21.72
C SER A 213 23.77 32.79 23.23
N LEU A 214 23.14 31.72 23.74
CA LEU A 214 22.96 31.50 25.18
C LEU A 214 24.27 31.46 25.99
N THR A 215 25.37 31.04 25.35
CA THR A 215 26.69 30.99 25.99
C THR A 215 27.50 32.28 25.79
N GLU A 216 27.19 33.02 24.73
CA GLU A 216 27.77 34.33 24.45
C GLU A 216 27.16 35.43 25.32
N ASP A 217 25.83 35.39 25.47
CA ASP A 217 25.06 36.37 26.23
C ASP A 217 25.50 36.45 27.68
N SER A 218 25.48 37.66 28.22
CA SER A 218 25.81 37.88 29.63
C SER A 218 24.75 37.32 30.57
N SER A 219 23.48 37.41 30.16
CA SER A 219 22.34 36.80 30.84
C SER A 219 21.09 36.81 29.96
N VAL A 220 20.33 35.74 30.00
CA VAL A 220 18.99 35.66 29.38
C VAL A 220 17.99 35.22 30.44
N ASP A 221 17.33 36.18 31.07
CA ASP A 221 16.37 35.90 32.14
C ASP A 221 14.94 36.01 31.61
N GLY A 222 14.17 34.92 31.66
CA GLY A 222 12.75 34.92 31.32
C GLY A 222 11.88 35.67 32.34
N GLY A 223 12.37 35.94 33.55
CA GLY A 223 11.57 36.62 34.57
C GLY A 223 10.45 35.74 35.17
N ALA A 224 9.29 36.33 35.45
CA ALA A 224 8.18 35.69 36.15
C ALA A 224 7.06 35.27 35.19
N GLY A 225 6.76 33.98 35.12
CA GLY A 225 5.70 33.42 34.29
C GLY A 225 6.13 32.07 33.70
N SER A 226 5.39 31.59 32.70
CA SER A 226 5.73 30.39 31.94
C SER A 226 6.46 30.77 30.66
N ASN A 227 7.76 30.99 30.78
CA ASN A 227 8.57 31.51 29.68
C ASN A 227 9.07 30.41 28.74
N THR A 228 9.17 30.75 27.46
CA THR A 228 9.52 29.85 26.37
C THR A 228 10.81 30.27 25.68
N LEU A 229 11.73 29.32 25.54
CA LEU A 229 12.96 29.50 24.77
C LEU A 229 12.81 28.87 23.39
N VAL A 230 12.96 29.64 22.32
CA VAL A 230 12.69 29.17 20.95
C VAL A 230 13.97 29.19 20.11
N PHE A 231 14.33 28.02 19.55
CA PHE A 231 15.48 27.81 18.67
C PHE A 231 15.11 27.91 17.19
N GLY A 232 14.22 28.84 16.87
CA GLY A 232 13.69 29.07 15.54
C GLY A 232 13.67 30.56 15.17
N THR A 233 13.47 30.85 13.88
CA THR A 233 13.42 32.23 13.41
C THR A 233 12.07 32.89 13.71
N PRO A 234 12.03 34.06 14.38
CA PRO A 234 10.78 34.81 14.54
C PRO A 234 10.32 35.42 13.22
N GLY A 235 9.21 34.91 12.70
CA GLY A 235 8.56 35.41 11.48
C GLY A 235 9.46 35.33 10.24
N GLU A 236 9.07 36.03 9.16
CA GLU A 236 9.83 36.01 7.89
C GLU A 236 11.17 36.74 7.96
N SER A 237 11.34 37.62 8.95
CA SER A 237 12.46 38.55 9.05
C SER A 237 13.65 38.03 9.85
N GLY A 238 13.42 37.05 10.73
CA GLY A 238 14.43 36.56 11.67
C GLY A 238 14.97 37.66 12.59
N CYS A 239 16.16 37.39 13.15
CA CYS A 239 16.90 38.31 14.01
C CYS A 239 18.16 38.84 13.32
N TRP A 240 18.72 39.93 13.83
CA TRP A 240 20.06 40.39 13.47
C TRP A 240 21.13 39.51 14.12
N THR A 241 21.25 38.27 13.64
CA THR A 241 22.30 37.32 14.06
C THR A 241 23.01 36.72 12.85
N ASN A 242 24.30 36.38 13.02
CA ASN A 242 25.07 35.57 12.06
C ASN A 242 25.10 34.08 12.42
N GLU A 243 24.41 33.71 13.50
CA GLU A 243 24.37 32.38 14.06
C GLU A 243 23.26 31.55 13.40
N ALA A 244 23.42 30.24 13.42
CA ALA A 244 22.49 29.31 12.80
C ALA A 244 21.27 29.07 13.71
N ILE A 245 20.43 30.08 13.91
CA ILE A 245 19.12 29.94 14.59
C ILE A 245 18.10 29.11 13.78
N SER A 246 18.50 28.62 12.60
CA SER A 246 17.67 27.82 11.70
C SER A 246 18.31 26.46 11.40
N SER A 247 19.17 25.95 12.28
CA SER A 247 19.69 24.58 12.20
C SER A 247 19.03 23.71 13.26
N ALA A 248 19.06 22.39 13.05
CA ALA A 248 18.70 21.40 14.05
C ALA A 248 19.29 21.74 15.44
N ALA A 249 18.43 21.97 16.41
CA ALA A 249 18.75 22.22 17.79
C ALA A 249 18.87 20.89 18.55
N THR A 250 19.84 20.81 19.47
CA THR A 250 19.90 19.73 20.46
C THR A 250 20.04 20.40 21.82
N PHE A 251 18.99 20.38 22.63
CA PHE A 251 18.91 21.16 23.85
C PHE A 251 18.18 20.43 24.97
N ASN A 252 18.82 20.34 26.13
CA ASN A 252 18.24 19.83 27.36
C ASN A 252 18.08 20.98 28.38
N LEU A 253 16.84 21.28 28.76
CA LEU A 253 16.50 22.38 29.67
C LEU A 253 17.20 22.27 31.04
N THR A 254 17.54 21.07 31.49
CA THR A 254 18.25 20.85 32.75
C THR A 254 19.75 21.15 32.67
N SER A 255 20.41 20.85 31.55
CA SER A 255 21.88 20.92 31.45
C SER A 255 22.42 22.04 30.57
N ASP A 256 21.62 22.55 29.62
CA ASP A 256 22.14 23.32 28.49
C ASP A 256 21.78 24.82 28.55
N LEU A 257 21.10 25.28 29.60
CA LEU A 257 20.67 26.68 29.77
C LEU A 257 21.79 27.73 29.64
N GLY A 258 23.06 27.38 29.86
CA GLY A 258 24.16 28.35 29.74
C GLY A 258 23.96 29.54 30.68
N ASN A 259 23.81 30.75 30.13
CA ASN A 259 23.51 31.98 30.88
C ASN A 259 22.00 32.31 30.93
N ALA A 260 21.13 31.38 30.51
CA ALA A 260 19.69 31.52 30.62
C ALA A 260 19.13 31.07 31.98
N SER A 261 18.02 31.67 32.39
CA SER A 261 17.27 31.29 33.60
C SER A 261 15.78 31.56 33.46
N ASN A 262 14.97 30.88 34.29
CA ASN A 262 13.53 31.08 34.39
C ASN A 262 12.75 30.77 33.10
N PHE A 263 13.16 29.72 32.37
CA PHE A 263 12.41 29.13 31.27
C PHE A 263 11.83 27.79 31.69
N SER A 264 10.55 27.55 31.39
CA SER A 264 9.87 26.27 31.63
C SER A 264 9.52 25.54 30.34
N ASN A 265 9.53 26.24 29.21
CA ASN A 265 9.07 25.72 27.92
C ASN A 265 10.17 25.90 26.88
N ILE A 266 10.18 25.04 25.87
CA ILE A 266 11.16 25.05 24.79
C ILE A 266 10.47 24.82 23.44
N GLY A 267 10.98 25.48 22.41
CA GLY A 267 10.46 25.41 21.05
C GLY A 267 11.57 25.23 20.03
N GLY A 268 11.34 24.39 19.03
CA GLY A 268 12.24 24.13 17.92
C GLY A 268 12.12 25.11 16.75
N GLY A 269 12.75 24.74 15.65
CA GLY A 269 12.79 25.42 14.37
C GLY A 269 12.12 24.60 13.26
N ALA A 270 12.59 24.75 12.03
CA ALA A 270 12.02 24.05 10.87
C ALA A 270 12.83 22.80 10.46
N ASN A 271 13.68 22.29 11.35
CA ASN A 271 14.52 21.12 11.09
C ASN A 271 14.32 20.13 12.24
N SER A 272 14.71 18.88 11.98
CA SER A 272 14.80 17.81 12.98
C SER A 272 15.61 18.18 14.22
N ASP A 273 14.91 18.57 15.27
CA ASP A 273 15.41 19.00 16.55
C ASP A 273 15.41 17.86 17.56
N THR A 274 16.18 18.03 18.64
CA THR A 274 16.21 17.13 19.78
C THR A 274 16.08 17.95 21.05
N LEU A 275 14.88 17.96 21.63
CA LEU A 275 14.53 18.84 22.74
C LEU A 275 14.15 18.01 23.97
N THR A 276 14.68 18.37 25.13
CA THR A 276 14.37 17.68 26.40
C THR A 276 14.01 18.70 27.47
N GLY A 277 12.88 18.49 28.14
CA GLY A 277 12.42 19.25 29.28
C GLY A 277 13.24 18.99 30.55
N ASP A 278 12.68 19.39 31.69
CA ASP A 278 13.29 19.21 33.01
C ASP A 278 12.47 18.26 33.90
N SER A 279 12.24 18.63 35.15
CA SER A 279 11.47 17.79 36.11
C SER A 279 10.18 18.47 36.56
N ASN A 280 9.87 19.61 35.95
CA ASN A 280 8.66 20.37 36.14
C ASN A 280 7.78 20.16 34.91
N ALA A 281 6.49 20.51 35.01
CA ALA A 281 5.62 20.58 33.84
C ALA A 281 6.18 21.54 32.78
N ASN A 282 6.50 21.01 31.61
CA ASN A 282 7.04 21.72 30.46
C ASN A 282 6.03 21.76 29.32
N VAL A 283 6.19 22.76 28.45
CA VAL A 283 5.61 22.71 27.09
C VAL A 283 6.76 22.63 26.08
N ILE A 284 6.71 21.62 25.22
CA ILE A 284 7.71 21.34 24.20
C ILE A 284 7.02 21.36 22.84
N ILE A 285 7.60 22.07 21.87
CA ILE A 285 7.08 22.17 20.50
C ILE A 285 8.26 21.92 19.55
N GLY A 286 8.23 20.86 18.76
CA GLY A 286 9.28 20.57 17.77
C GLY A 286 9.19 21.49 16.55
N ALA A 287 7.96 21.73 16.10
CA ALA A 287 7.54 22.67 15.06
C ALA A 287 7.61 22.17 13.62
N GLY A 288 8.76 21.74 13.11
CA GLY A 288 8.82 21.23 11.74
C GLY A 288 10.06 20.39 11.47
N GLY A 289 9.90 19.35 10.68
CA GLY A 289 10.91 18.32 10.45
C GLY A 289 10.83 17.23 11.52
N ASN A 290 11.53 16.12 11.30
CA ASN A 290 11.41 14.94 12.16
C ASN A 290 12.10 15.15 13.52
N ASP A 291 11.34 15.42 14.56
CA ASP A 291 11.81 15.84 15.86
C ASP A 291 11.94 14.68 16.86
N THR A 292 12.79 14.86 17.87
CA THR A 292 12.91 13.97 19.02
C THR A 292 12.69 14.75 20.30
N LEU A 293 11.54 14.54 20.94
CA LEU A 293 11.05 15.38 22.03
C LEU A 293 10.86 14.53 23.29
N ALA A 294 11.38 15.00 24.43
CA ALA A 294 11.24 14.31 25.71
C ALA A 294 10.82 15.29 26.82
N GLY A 295 9.68 15.04 27.49
CA GLY A 295 9.16 15.85 28.59
C GLY A 295 10.06 15.76 29.83
N GLY A 296 10.28 14.53 30.30
CA GLY A 296 11.15 14.25 31.43
C GLY A 296 10.33 13.77 32.62
N ALA A 297 10.24 14.58 33.67
CA ALA A 297 9.30 14.32 34.75
C ALA A 297 8.40 15.54 34.94
N GLY A 298 7.21 15.35 35.49
CA GLY A 298 6.21 16.42 35.52
C GLY A 298 5.07 16.09 34.57
N ASN A 299 4.06 16.96 34.52
CA ASN A 299 2.93 16.77 33.61
C ASN A 299 3.16 17.67 32.42
N ASP A 300 3.69 17.09 31.35
CA ASP A 300 4.21 17.80 30.20
C ASP A 300 3.18 17.87 29.07
N ILE A 301 3.34 18.87 28.20
CA ILE A 301 2.59 18.97 26.95
C ILE A 301 3.60 19.02 25.81
N ILE A 302 3.53 18.05 24.91
CA ILE A 302 4.47 17.89 23.80
C ILE A 302 3.69 17.95 22.48
N TYR A 303 4.12 18.82 21.57
CA TYR A 303 3.68 18.88 20.19
C TYR A 303 4.87 18.49 19.31
N GLY A 304 4.70 17.45 18.49
CA GLY A 304 5.68 17.04 17.49
C GLY A 304 5.97 18.21 16.56
N ASP A 305 4.93 18.67 15.88
CA ASP A 305 4.99 19.83 15.00
C ASP A 305 4.43 21.11 15.64
N SER A 306 3.77 21.95 14.85
CA SER A 306 3.24 23.24 15.26
C SER A 306 1.94 23.10 16.04
N HIS A 307 1.85 23.77 17.20
CA HIS A 307 0.63 23.80 18.02
C HIS A 307 -0.62 24.26 17.23
N LEU A 308 -1.46 23.31 16.80
CA LEU A 308 -2.63 23.55 15.94
C LEU A 308 -3.66 24.54 16.53
N GLY A 309 -3.68 24.67 17.87
CA GLY A 309 -4.53 25.62 18.60
C GLY A 309 -4.10 27.08 18.47
N ASP A 310 -2.85 27.35 18.07
CA ASP A 310 -2.25 28.69 17.96
C ASP A 310 -1.54 28.87 16.61
N SER A 311 -2.32 28.79 15.53
CA SER A 311 -1.83 29.16 14.18
C SER A 311 -1.21 30.57 14.08
N SER A 312 -1.46 31.45 15.07
CA SER A 312 -0.84 32.77 15.17
C SER A 312 0.53 32.80 15.84
N GLY A 313 0.94 31.75 16.56
CA GLY A 313 2.18 31.65 17.34
C GLY A 313 2.25 32.59 18.54
N THR A 314 1.12 33.10 19.01
CA THR A 314 1.08 34.11 20.08
C THR A 314 1.21 33.56 21.51
N VAL A 315 1.18 32.24 21.70
CA VAL A 315 1.31 31.63 23.03
C VAL A 315 2.76 31.24 23.29
N TYR A 316 3.35 30.42 22.43
CA TYR A 316 4.69 29.87 22.61
C TYR A 316 5.72 30.35 21.57
N GLY A 317 5.34 31.30 20.73
CA GLY A 317 6.27 31.94 19.80
C GLY A 317 6.52 31.20 18.49
N ILE A 318 5.85 30.08 18.24
CA ILE A 318 6.03 29.28 17.02
C ILE A 318 4.81 29.42 16.12
N ARG A 319 5.01 29.88 14.89
CA ARG A 319 3.94 30.09 13.92
C ARG A 319 3.92 28.95 12.90
N SER A 320 2.76 28.35 12.70
CA SER A 320 2.49 27.32 11.67
C SER A 320 2.49 27.90 10.24
N TYR A 321 3.65 28.37 9.76
CA TYR A 321 3.80 28.96 8.42
C TYR A 321 5.10 28.52 7.75
N ASN A 322 4.98 27.83 6.61
CA ASN A 322 6.11 27.22 5.87
C ASN A 322 6.96 26.24 6.71
N LEU A 323 6.36 25.66 7.75
CA LEU A 323 6.91 24.47 8.37
C LEU A 323 6.53 23.28 7.51
N THR A 324 7.41 22.28 7.44
CA THR A 324 7.11 21.00 6.81
C THR A 324 6.92 20.05 7.97
N GLU A 325 5.74 19.46 8.04
CA GLU A 325 5.37 18.50 9.07
C GLU A 325 6.30 17.26 9.00
N GLY A 326 6.54 16.63 10.15
CA GLY A 326 7.63 15.69 10.39
C GLY A 326 7.15 14.33 10.90
N ASN A 327 8.01 13.30 10.77
CA ASN A 327 7.78 12.03 11.49
C ASN A 327 8.54 12.09 12.81
N ASP A 328 7.81 12.23 13.91
CA ASP A 328 8.36 12.64 15.20
C ASP A 328 8.43 11.49 16.21
N MET A 329 9.37 11.61 17.16
CA MET A 329 9.50 10.69 18.29
C MET A 329 9.28 11.45 19.60
N LEU A 330 8.15 11.20 20.26
CA LEU A 330 7.70 11.91 21.45
C LEU A 330 7.73 10.97 22.67
N SER A 331 8.32 11.45 23.77
CA SER A 331 8.31 10.76 25.05
C SER A 331 7.85 11.69 26.17
N GLY A 332 6.76 11.37 26.86
CA GLY A 332 6.26 12.13 28.01
C GLY A 332 7.21 11.99 29.20
N GLY A 333 7.33 10.78 29.71
CA GLY A 333 8.25 10.43 30.79
C GLY A 333 7.50 10.10 32.07
N ASP A 334 7.89 10.66 33.22
CA ASP A 334 7.18 10.44 34.49
C ASP A 334 6.13 11.54 34.71
N GLY A 335 4.83 11.22 34.74
CA GLY A 335 3.75 12.17 35.05
C GLY A 335 2.51 11.91 34.23
N ASP A 336 1.49 12.77 34.35
CA ASP A 336 0.31 12.67 33.49
C ASP A 336 0.49 13.64 32.31
N ASP A 337 0.97 13.12 31.18
CA ASP A 337 1.44 13.89 30.03
C ASP A 337 0.39 14.00 28.91
N VAL A 338 0.57 14.98 28.02
CA VAL A 338 -0.26 15.16 26.82
C VAL A 338 0.64 15.29 25.59
N LEU A 339 0.57 14.31 24.68
CA LEU A 339 1.37 14.24 23.46
C LEU A 339 0.48 14.37 22.22
N TYR A 340 0.90 15.22 21.29
CA TYR A 340 0.31 15.41 19.96
C TYR A 340 1.39 15.17 18.90
N GLY A 341 1.25 14.12 18.08
CA GLY A 341 2.13 13.88 16.92
C GLY A 341 1.91 14.94 15.84
N ASP A 342 0.64 15.18 15.51
CA ASP A 342 0.15 16.06 14.44
C ASP A 342 0.16 15.37 13.06
N ASP A 343 0.84 15.88 12.03
CA ASP A 343 0.83 15.24 10.70
C ASP A 343 2.19 14.55 10.47
N GLY A 344 2.20 13.26 10.17
CA GLY A 344 3.45 12.50 10.08
C GLY A 344 3.24 11.05 10.49
N ASP A 345 4.20 10.17 10.21
CA ASP A 345 4.20 8.84 10.86
C ASP A 345 4.93 8.96 12.21
N ASP A 346 4.19 9.19 13.28
CA ASP A 346 4.75 9.55 14.59
C ASP A 346 4.91 8.34 15.53
N THR A 347 5.83 8.45 16.49
CA THR A 347 6.00 7.49 17.58
C THR A 347 5.81 8.17 18.92
N LEU A 348 4.76 7.79 19.66
CA LEU A 348 4.36 8.42 20.91
C LEU A 348 4.49 7.44 22.09
N ASP A 349 5.34 7.76 23.06
CA ASP A 349 5.48 7.05 24.34
C ASP A 349 5.06 7.97 25.49
N GLY A 350 3.90 7.72 26.10
CA GLY A 350 3.47 8.48 27.28
C GLY A 350 4.43 8.34 28.46
N GLY A 351 5.08 7.18 28.60
CA GLY A 351 5.90 6.87 29.76
C GLY A 351 5.08 6.31 30.92
N ALA A 352 5.20 6.91 32.10
CA ALA A 352 4.60 6.44 33.33
C ALA A 352 3.64 7.48 33.92
N GLY A 353 2.37 7.17 33.93
CA GLY A 353 1.30 7.98 34.51
C GLY A 353 0.02 7.78 33.73
N ALA A 354 -0.91 8.73 33.81
CA ALA A 354 -2.16 8.67 33.05
C ALA A 354 -2.10 9.65 31.88
N ASP A 355 -1.55 9.19 30.76
CA ASP A 355 -1.20 10.05 29.63
C ASP A 355 -2.35 10.20 28.62
N ILE A 356 -2.31 11.26 27.81
CA ILE A 356 -3.21 11.48 26.68
C ILE A 356 -2.37 11.58 25.41
N LEU A 357 -2.59 10.65 24.48
CA LEU A 357 -1.83 10.53 23.23
C LEU A 357 -2.77 10.76 22.04
N THR A 358 -2.34 11.61 21.11
CA THR A 358 -3.04 11.92 19.86
C THR A 358 -2.03 11.83 18.73
N GLY A 359 -2.21 10.87 17.82
CA GLY A 359 -1.26 10.65 16.71
C GLY A 359 -1.44 11.73 15.65
N GLY A 360 -2.67 11.85 15.14
CA GLY A 360 -3.05 12.79 14.09
C GLY A 360 -3.14 12.09 12.73
N SER A 361 -2.48 12.64 11.71
CA SER A 361 -2.53 12.09 10.34
C SER A 361 -1.25 11.33 10.02
N GLY A 362 -1.34 10.03 9.73
CA GLY A 362 -0.20 9.23 9.28
C GLY A 362 -0.33 7.83 9.83
N ASN A 363 0.72 7.00 9.72
CA ASN A 363 0.76 5.67 10.34
C ASN A 363 1.46 5.78 11.69
N ASP A 364 0.70 5.99 12.75
CA ASP A 364 1.27 6.30 14.06
C ASP A 364 1.58 5.05 14.88
N VAL A 365 2.54 5.17 15.78
CA VAL A 365 2.95 4.12 16.72
C VAL A 365 2.79 4.61 18.15
N PHE A 366 1.79 4.09 18.86
CA PHE A 366 1.59 4.37 20.28
C PHE A 366 2.29 3.31 21.13
N ILE A 367 3.32 3.72 21.86
CA ILE A 367 4.14 2.83 22.68
C ILE A 367 3.47 2.57 24.02
N VAL A 368 3.34 1.28 24.36
CA VAL A 368 3.01 0.83 25.71
C VAL A 368 4.13 -0.02 26.28
N THR A 369 4.45 0.20 27.54
CA THR A 369 5.46 -0.53 28.29
C THR A 369 4.86 -1.10 29.57
N SER A 370 5.62 -1.87 30.33
CA SER A 370 5.18 -2.34 31.66
C SER A 370 5.02 -1.21 32.69
N THR A 371 5.56 -0.02 32.42
CA THR A 371 5.41 1.18 33.26
C THR A 371 4.27 2.09 32.82
N SER A 372 3.75 1.92 31.60
CA SER A 372 2.58 2.66 31.10
C SER A 372 1.35 2.43 31.96
N GLY A 373 0.60 3.51 32.15
CA GLY A 373 -0.66 3.49 32.86
C GLY A 373 -0.59 3.07 34.34
N GLY A 374 -1.58 2.28 34.78
CA GLY A 374 -1.75 2.02 36.21
C GLY A 374 -2.82 1.00 36.61
N SER A 375 -3.09 0.92 37.92
CA SER A 375 -3.97 -0.13 38.49
C SER A 375 -5.47 0.08 38.25
N THR A 376 -5.87 1.17 37.59
CA THR A 376 -7.27 1.50 37.27
C THR A 376 -7.38 2.03 35.86
N ILE A 377 -8.55 1.91 35.23
CA ILE A 377 -8.79 2.42 33.86
C ILE A 377 -8.45 3.90 33.73
N SER A 378 -8.82 4.73 34.72
CA SER A 378 -8.52 6.17 34.72
C SER A 378 -7.05 6.50 34.99
N ALA A 379 -6.24 5.49 35.26
CA ALA A 379 -4.80 5.63 35.43
C ALA A 379 -4.05 4.98 34.26
N GLY A 380 -4.76 4.43 33.26
CA GLY A 380 -4.16 3.99 32.01
C GLY A 380 -4.21 5.11 30.99
N ASP A 381 -3.31 5.05 30.03
CA ASP A 381 -3.16 6.08 28.99
C ASP A 381 -4.43 6.12 28.14
N VAL A 382 -4.66 7.25 27.48
CA VAL A 382 -5.80 7.47 26.59
C VAL A 382 -5.28 7.83 25.21
N ILE A 383 -5.50 6.93 24.26
CA ILE A 383 -5.25 7.19 22.84
C ILE A 383 -6.55 7.70 22.23
N THR A 384 -6.53 8.89 21.65
CA THR A 384 -7.75 9.65 21.35
C THR A 384 -8.28 9.44 19.92
N ASP A 385 -7.44 9.03 18.98
CA ASP A 385 -7.71 9.07 17.54
C ASP A 385 -7.19 7.86 16.73
N PHE A 386 -6.84 6.75 17.41
CA PHE A 386 -6.36 5.52 16.77
C PHE A 386 -7.23 5.07 15.58
N SER A 387 -6.59 4.85 14.44
CA SER A 387 -7.16 4.45 13.16
C SER A 387 -6.71 3.04 12.78
N ASP A 388 -7.65 2.07 12.83
CA ASP A 388 -7.41 0.67 12.45
C ASP A 388 -6.87 0.50 11.02
N GLY A 389 -5.88 -0.37 10.86
CA GLY A 389 -5.18 -0.64 9.60
C GLY A 389 -4.23 0.47 9.13
N ILE A 390 -4.08 1.54 9.91
CA ILE A 390 -3.16 2.65 9.67
C ILE A 390 -2.20 2.76 10.86
N ASP A 391 -2.74 2.91 12.07
CA ASP A 391 -1.96 3.05 13.29
C ASP A 391 -1.62 1.69 13.92
N SER A 392 -0.65 1.71 14.83
CA SER A 392 -0.17 0.52 15.53
C SER A 392 0.11 0.79 17.00
N ILE A 393 -0.01 -0.26 17.80
CA ILE A 393 0.41 -0.28 19.20
C ILE A 393 1.80 -0.92 19.28
N GLY A 394 2.80 -0.09 19.59
CA GLY A 394 4.15 -0.56 19.88
C GLY A 394 4.25 -1.12 21.29
N PHE A 395 4.96 -2.23 21.48
CA PHE A 395 5.31 -2.73 22.81
C PHE A 395 6.78 -3.09 22.89
N ASP A 396 7.41 -2.78 24.03
CA ASP A 396 8.82 -3.09 24.25
C ASP A 396 9.03 -4.50 24.83
N THR A 397 10.29 -4.84 25.09
CA THR A 397 10.67 -6.16 25.67
C THR A 397 10.17 -6.39 27.10
N SER A 398 9.60 -5.38 27.76
CA SER A 398 8.99 -5.53 29.09
C SER A 398 7.60 -6.18 29.01
N LEU A 399 7.01 -6.25 27.81
CA LEU A 399 5.74 -6.87 27.51
C LEU A 399 5.90 -8.02 26.48
N ALA A 400 4.86 -8.84 26.39
CA ALA A 400 4.73 -9.83 25.32
C ALA A 400 3.25 -9.87 24.89
N PHE A 401 2.98 -9.84 23.59
CA PHE A 401 1.62 -9.75 23.06
C PHE A 401 0.67 -10.81 23.66
N GLY A 402 1.11 -12.06 23.76
CA GLY A 402 0.30 -13.16 24.34
C GLY A 402 -0.08 -12.99 25.82
N ASN A 403 0.54 -12.06 26.56
CA ASN A 403 0.17 -11.72 27.94
C ASN A 403 -0.81 -10.54 28.02
N LEU A 404 -1.05 -9.84 26.91
CA LEU A 404 -1.96 -8.71 26.87
C LEU A 404 -3.41 -9.20 26.88
N THR A 405 -4.24 -8.51 27.64
CA THR A 405 -5.69 -8.68 27.63
C THR A 405 -6.30 -7.46 26.95
N ILE A 406 -7.01 -7.69 25.85
CA ILE A 406 -7.65 -6.65 25.04
C ILE A 406 -9.17 -6.80 25.21
N GLU A 407 -9.80 -5.80 25.84
CA GLU A 407 -11.21 -5.90 26.25
C GLU A 407 -12.00 -4.65 25.85
N LYS A 408 -13.26 -4.85 25.42
CA LYS A 408 -14.18 -3.74 25.18
C LYS A 408 -14.67 -3.14 26.50
N ASN A 409 -14.67 -1.81 26.56
CA ASN A 409 -15.30 -1.04 27.62
C ASN A 409 -16.17 0.09 27.04
N GLY A 410 -17.46 -0.20 26.83
CA GLY A 410 -18.37 0.75 26.20
C GLY A 410 -18.05 0.96 24.71
N SER A 411 -17.70 2.19 24.34
CA SER A 411 -17.25 2.59 22.99
C SER A 411 -15.73 2.54 22.80
N ASN A 412 -15.01 2.05 23.81
CA ASN A 412 -13.56 2.08 23.86
C ASN A 412 -13.01 0.65 23.92
N VAL A 413 -11.75 0.49 23.55
CA VAL A 413 -10.96 -0.73 23.77
C VAL A 413 -9.92 -0.45 24.83
N VAL A 414 -9.68 -1.43 25.71
CA VAL A 414 -8.74 -1.31 26.82
C VAL A 414 -7.69 -2.41 26.69
N ILE A 415 -6.41 -2.01 26.75
CA ILE A 415 -5.25 -2.89 26.71
C ILE A 415 -4.70 -3.02 28.13
N ARG A 416 -4.48 -4.26 28.58
CA ARG A 416 -4.01 -4.54 29.94
C ARG A 416 -2.92 -5.60 29.96
N ASN A 417 -2.07 -5.54 30.97
CA ASN A 417 -1.19 -6.64 31.34
C ASN A 417 -1.51 -7.09 32.77
N GLY A 418 -2.26 -8.19 32.90
CA GLY A 418 -2.78 -8.66 34.17
C GLY A 418 -3.68 -7.61 34.85
N ALA A 419 -3.24 -7.07 35.99
CA ALA A 419 -3.99 -6.04 36.71
C ALA A 419 -3.73 -4.62 36.18
N ASN A 420 -2.62 -4.38 35.47
CA ASN A 420 -2.23 -3.07 34.98
C ASN A 420 -3.04 -2.70 33.73
N TYR A 421 -3.59 -1.49 33.70
CA TYR A 421 -4.23 -0.89 32.53
C TYR A 421 -3.18 -0.07 31.81
N LEU A 422 -2.84 -0.46 30.58
CA LEU A 422 -1.81 0.19 29.78
C LEU A 422 -2.41 1.37 29.01
N ALA A 423 -3.41 1.10 28.17
CA ALA A 423 -4.03 2.12 27.33
C ALA A 423 -5.53 1.89 27.15
N THR A 424 -6.26 2.97 26.90
CA THR A 424 -7.66 3.03 26.48
C THR A 424 -7.73 3.74 25.14
N LEU A 425 -8.16 3.03 24.10
CA LEU A 425 -8.35 3.58 22.77
C LEU A 425 -9.81 4.03 22.62
N SER A 426 -9.99 5.30 22.33
CA SER A 426 -11.31 5.92 22.21
C SER A 426 -11.91 5.70 20.82
N GLY A 427 -13.19 5.32 20.75
CA GLY A 427 -13.95 5.32 19.49
C GLY A 427 -13.89 4.05 18.64
N LEU A 428 -13.16 3.01 19.06
CA LEU A 428 -13.04 1.74 18.32
C LEU A 428 -14.15 0.73 18.66
N SER A 429 -14.69 0.07 17.64
CA SER A 429 -15.51 -1.13 17.81
C SER A 429 -14.57 -2.33 17.98
N GLN A 430 -14.90 -3.29 18.85
CA GLN A 430 -14.06 -4.44 19.23
C GLN A 430 -13.68 -5.39 18.05
N THR A 431 -14.04 -5.08 16.82
CA THR A 431 -13.64 -5.83 15.63
C THR A 431 -12.34 -5.34 15.00
N ASP A 432 -11.74 -4.29 15.56
CA ASP A 432 -10.75 -3.46 14.86
C ASP A 432 -9.38 -3.49 15.56
N LEU A 433 -9.15 -4.40 16.52
CA LEU A 433 -7.82 -4.65 17.10
C LEU A 433 -7.54 -6.15 17.17
N THR A 434 -6.52 -6.57 16.44
CA THR A 434 -5.99 -7.93 16.37
C THR A 434 -4.46 -7.89 16.48
N ALA A 435 -3.78 -9.03 16.36
CA ALA A 435 -2.32 -9.08 16.42
C ALA A 435 -1.64 -8.27 15.30
N VAL A 436 -2.34 -7.94 14.22
CA VAL A 436 -1.78 -7.15 13.10
C VAL A 436 -1.58 -5.68 13.47
N ASP A 437 -2.30 -5.19 14.49
CA ASP A 437 -2.28 -3.80 14.94
C ASP A 437 -1.22 -3.56 16.02
N PHE A 438 -0.41 -4.57 16.31
CA PHE A 438 0.63 -4.51 17.33
C PHE A 438 1.98 -4.79 16.69
N GLN A 439 3.02 -4.12 17.18
CA GLN A 439 4.40 -4.36 16.79
C GLN A 439 5.35 -4.32 17.98
N SER A 440 6.37 -5.18 17.96
CA SER A 440 7.48 -5.07 18.92
C SER A 440 8.38 -3.90 18.50
N THR A 441 8.73 -3.02 19.45
CA THR A 441 9.69 -1.93 19.19
C THR A 441 11.14 -2.41 19.10
N SER A 442 11.39 -3.72 19.31
CA SER A 442 12.73 -4.29 19.19
C SER A 442 13.25 -4.23 17.74
N THR A 443 14.44 -3.68 17.57
CA THR A 443 15.21 -3.75 16.32
C THR A 443 16.21 -4.92 16.31
N SER A 444 16.30 -5.67 17.41
CA SER A 444 17.15 -6.85 17.53
C SER A 444 16.39 -8.12 17.16
N ALA A 445 17.10 -9.11 16.61
CA ALA A 445 16.56 -10.43 16.31
C ALA A 445 15.99 -11.13 17.56
N LEU A 446 14.74 -11.57 17.47
CA LEU A 446 14.00 -12.27 18.51
C LEU A 446 13.82 -13.75 18.15
N THR A 447 13.65 -14.59 19.17
CA THR A 447 13.19 -15.96 19.00
C THR A 447 11.91 -16.12 19.79
N ILE A 448 10.80 -16.18 19.08
CA ILE A 448 9.45 -16.10 19.64
C ILE A 448 8.85 -17.50 19.58
N ASN A 449 8.64 -18.09 20.76
CA ASN A 449 8.15 -19.45 20.91
C ASN A 449 6.72 -19.41 21.46
N GLY A 450 5.78 -19.96 20.70
CA GLY A 450 4.43 -20.26 21.14
C GLY A 450 4.38 -21.51 22.01
N THR A 451 3.15 -21.84 22.40
CA THR A 451 2.81 -23.00 23.21
C THR A 451 2.37 -24.17 22.31
N SER A 452 1.52 -25.05 22.81
CA SER A 452 0.87 -26.07 21.98
C SER A 452 -0.58 -25.73 21.67
N GLY A 453 -1.07 -24.58 22.12
CA GLY A 453 -2.42 -24.08 21.83
C GLY A 453 -2.37 -23.03 20.74
N ASN A 454 -3.47 -22.27 20.58
CA ASN A 454 -3.51 -21.18 19.62
C ASN A 454 -2.73 -19.97 20.14
N ASP A 455 -1.66 -19.59 19.46
CA ASP A 455 -0.81 -18.47 19.86
C ASP A 455 -0.91 -17.28 18.88
N SER A 456 -0.67 -16.07 19.38
CA SER A 456 -0.48 -14.88 18.57
C SER A 456 0.88 -14.28 18.89
N LEU A 457 1.77 -14.30 17.92
CA LEU A 457 3.18 -13.98 18.05
C LEU A 457 3.51 -12.81 17.14
N VAL A 458 4.08 -11.75 17.70
CA VAL A 458 4.36 -10.49 17.02
C VAL A 458 5.83 -10.12 17.20
N GLY A 459 6.53 -9.94 16.08
CA GLY A 459 7.93 -9.52 15.98
C GLY A 459 8.09 -8.01 15.84
N GLY A 460 9.33 -7.59 15.60
CA GLY A 460 9.72 -6.19 15.44
C GLY A 460 10.44 -5.94 14.13
N ALA A 461 11.41 -5.03 14.12
CA ALA A 461 12.22 -4.72 12.92
C ALA A 461 13.48 -5.60 12.78
N GLY A 462 13.67 -6.56 13.69
CA GLY A 462 14.79 -7.49 13.69
C GLY A 462 14.51 -8.73 12.84
N ASN A 463 15.57 -9.48 12.50
CA ASN A 463 15.39 -10.78 11.82
C ASN A 463 14.89 -11.82 12.83
N ASP A 464 13.58 -12.01 12.89
CA ASP A 464 12.92 -12.77 13.94
C ASP A 464 12.69 -14.23 13.55
N VAL A 465 12.67 -15.11 14.56
CA VAL A 465 12.39 -16.54 14.38
C VAL A 465 11.12 -16.91 15.15
N PHE A 466 10.10 -17.34 14.43
CA PHE A 466 8.81 -17.74 14.97
C PHE A 466 8.68 -19.26 15.04
N ASN A 467 8.31 -19.77 16.21
CA ASN A 467 7.96 -21.16 16.45
C ASN A 467 6.56 -21.22 17.05
N GLY A 468 5.51 -21.26 16.21
CA GLY A 468 4.11 -21.24 16.66
C GLY A 468 3.73 -22.41 17.56
N GLY A 469 4.16 -23.62 17.18
CA GLY A 469 3.89 -24.84 17.93
C GLY A 469 2.79 -25.67 17.26
N ALA A 470 1.93 -26.30 18.07
CA ALA A 470 0.78 -27.06 17.57
C ALA A 470 -0.45 -26.15 17.43
N ASP A 471 -1.61 -26.69 17.04
CA ASP A 471 -2.87 -25.96 16.87
C ASP A 471 -2.77 -24.75 15.90
N SER A 472 -3.58 -23.69 16.06
CA SER A 472 -3.74 -22.60 15.07
C SER A 472 -3.07 -21.31 15.55
N ASP A 473 -2.07 -20.81 14.82
CA ASP A 473 -1.24 -19.69 15.24
C ASP A 473 -1.39 -18.45 14.35
N THR A 474 -1.16 -17.26 14.89
CA THR A 474 -0.99 -16.01 14.13
C THR A 474 0.42 -15.48 14.33
N LEU A 475 1.19 -15.33 13.26
CA LEU A 475 2.61 -14.97 13.28
C LEU A 475 2.84 -13.70 12.44
N ILE A 476 3.26 -12.60 13.06
CA ILE A 476 3.46 -11.30 12.41
C ILE A 476 4.93 -10.88 12.54
N GLY A 477 5.65 -10.77 11.42
CA GLY A 477 7.08 -10.45 11.36
C GLY A 477 7.43 -8.96 11.44
N TRP A 478 6.64 -8.09 10.82
CA TRP A 478 6.90 -6.65 10.64
C TRP A 478 8.08 -6.30 9.75
N GLY A 479 9.30 -6.22 10.27
CA GLY A 479 10.45 -5.76 9.49
C GLY A 479 11.64 -6.67 9.69
N GLY A 480 12.43 -6.87 8.64
CA GLY A 480 13.61 -7.72 8.71
C GLY A 480 13.42 -9.01 7.91
N ASN A 481 14.43 -9.86 7.94
CA ASN A 481 14.37 -11.16 7.26
C ASN A 481 13.94 -12.22 8.26
N ASP A 482 12.64 -12.50 8.31
CA ASP A 482 12.05 -13.37 9.33
C ASP A 482 12.02 -14.84 8.89
N THR A 483 11.98 -15.73 9.88
CA THR A 483 11.85 -17.18 9.69
C THR A 483 10.65 -17.72 10.45
N PHE A 484 9.70 -18.32 9.73
CA PHE A 484 8.49 -18.92 10.28
C PHE A 484 8.59 -20.45 10.22
N ASN A 485 8.69 -21.09 11.39
CA ASN A 485 8.79 -22.54 11.49
C ASN A 485 7.43 -23.18 11.84
N ILE A 486 6.86 -23.88 10.88
CA ILE A 486 5.60 -24.62 11.01
C ILE A 486 5.94 -26.09 11.26
N THR A 487 5.70 -26.53 12.50
CA THR A 487 6.13 -27.85 13.00
C THR A 487 4.99 -28.50 13.78
N SER A 488 5.06 -29.82 13.99
CA SER A 488 4.21 -30.51 14.98
C SER A 488 2.69 -30.37 14.78
N LYS A 489 2.22 -30.14 13.55
CA LYS A 489 0.79 -29.98 13.21
C LYS A 489 0.10 -31.32 12.95
N SER A 490 -1.19 -31.41 13.27
CA SER A 490 -2.04 -32.60 12.98
C SER A 490 -3.53 -32.25 13.02
N GLY A 491 -4.34 -32.91 12.21
CA GLY A 491 -5.79 -32.63 12.13
C GLY A 491 -6.09 -31.34 11.36
N SER A 492 -7.19 -30.66 11.69
CA SER A 492 -7.57 -29.37 11.10
C SER A 492 -7.20 -28.22 12.02
N TRP A 493 -6.54 -27.21 11.47
CA TRP A 493 -5.97 -26.04 12.13
C TRP A 493 -5.72 -24.95 11.07
N THR A 494 -5.45 -23.72 11.48
CA THR A 494 -5.14 -22.62 10.56
C THR A 494 -4.04 -21.74 11.14
N ASP A 495 -2.88 -21.74 10.51
CA ASP A 495 -1.84 -20.74 10.78
C ASP A 495 -2.03 -19.55 9.84
N THR A 496 -1.89 -18.34 10.39
CA THR A 496 -1.92 -17.08 9.63
C THR A 496 -0.59 -16.37 9.81
N ILE A 497 0.11 -16.12 8.70
CA ILE A 497 1.46 -15.59 8.70
C ILE A 497 1.49 -14.29 7.90
N ASN A 498 2.05 -13.24 8.48
CA ASN A 498 2.41 -12.03 7.74
C ASN A 498 3.90 -11.79 7.94
N GLY A 499 4.69 -12.02 6.88
CA GLY A 499 6.13 -11.80 6.93
C GLY A 499 6.55 -10.34 7.08
N GLY A 500 5.66 -9.37 6.82
CA GLY A 500 6.03 -7.96 6.77
C GLY A 500 7.08 -7.65 5.69
N SER A 501 7.85 -6.58 5.89
CA SER A 501 8.91 -6.15 4.98
C SER A 501 10.19 -6.96 5.14
N GLY A 502 10.86 -7.28 4.03
CA GLY A 502 12.13 -8.01 4.01
C GLY A 502 12.05 -9.32 3.21
N THR A 503 13.10 -10.13 3.30
CA THR A 503 13.16 -11.47 2.67
C THR A 503 12.85 -12.53 3.70
N ASN A 504 11.61 -13.02 3.69
CA ASN A 504 11.09 -13.92 4.70
C ASN A 504 11.16 -15.38 4.26
N VAL A 505 11.28 -16.28 5.24
CA VAL A 505 11.42 -17.72 5.03
C VAL A 505 10.28 -18.46 5.73
N LEU A 506 9.56 -19.29 4.97
CA LEU A 506 8.59 -20.24 5.52
C LEU A 506 9.18 -21.66 5.53
N ASN A 507 9.34 -22.23 6.72
CA ASN A 507 9.86 -23.58 6.95
C ASN A 507 8.76 -24.51 7.45
N ILE A 508 8.40 -25.50 6.66
CA ILE A 508 7.35 -26.49 6.94
C ILE A 508 8.02 -27.84 7.18
N SER A 509 7.82 -28.41 8.36
CA SER A 509 8.51 -29.65 8.75
C SER A 509 7.60 -30.77 9.27
N TYR A 510 6.29 -30.52 9.35
CA TYR A 510 5.32 -31.56 9.74
C TYR A 510 4.93 -32.49 8.58
N VAL A 511 5.20 -32.07 7.34
CA VAL A 511 5.00 -32.86 6.11
C VAL A 511 6.16 -33.83 5.86
N SER A 512 5.89 -34.94 5.17
CA SER A 512 6.83 -36.05 4.97
C SER A 512 7.47 -36.09 3.58
N ASN A 513 6.80 -35.57 2.54
CA ASN A 513 7.30 -35.58 1.16
C ASN A 513 7.60 -34.19 0.60
N GLY A 514 7.32 -33.12 1.35
CA GLY A 514 7.55 -31.74 0.92
C GLY A 514 6.24 -31.05 0.55
N LEU A 515 6.25 -30.20 -0.48
CA LEU A 515 5.04 -29.47 -0.91
C LEU A 515 3.99 -30.35 -1.59
N SER A 516 4.36 -31.53 -2.09
CA SER A 516 3.43 -32.48 -2.69
C SER A 516 2.47 -33.17 -1.70
N ASP A 517 2.66 -32.98 -0.39
CA ASP A 517 1.71 -33.48 0.63
C ASP A 517 0.46 -32.58 0.78
N PHE A 518 0.47 -31.38 0.17
CA PHE A 518 -0.67 -30.47 0.18
C PHE A 518 -1.63 -30.80 -0.96
N SER A 519 -2.93 -30.88 -0.64
CA SER A 519 -3.98 -31.19 -1.62
C SER A 519 -4.49 -29.97 -2.37
N SER A 520 -4.20 -28.76 -1.88
CA SER A 520 -4.49 -27.50 -2.58
C SER A 520 -3.44 -26.47 -2.19
N ILE A 521 -2.97 -25.75 -3.21
CA ILE A 521 -1.97 -24.69 -3.09
C ILE A 521 -2.50 -23.50 -3.86
N SER A 522 -3.00 -22.48 -3.17
CA SER A 522 -3.58 -21.29 -3.79
C SER A 522 -2.59 -20.13 -3.77
N ILE A 523 -2.18 -19.66 -4.94
CA ILE A 523 -1.34 -18.47 -5.10
C ILE A 523 -2.12 -17.42 -5.90
N PRO A 524 -2.39 -16.22 -5.35
CA PRO A 524 -3.27 -15.24 -5.96
C PRO A 524 -2.58 -14.46 -7.09
N SER A 525 -3.40 -13.80 -7.91
CA SER A 525 -2.96 -12.97 -9.04
C SER A 525 -2.76 -11.48 -8.68
N SER A 526 -2.72 -11.13 -7.40
CA SER A 526 -2.61 -9.74 -6.94
C SER A 526 -1.71 -9.61 -5.73
N GLU A 527 -0.92 -8.54 -5.69
CA GLU A 527 -0.07 -8.19 -4.55
C GLU A 527 -0.90 -8.02 -3.26
N GLY A 528 -0.31 -8.33 -2.11
CA GLY A 528 -0.95 -8.23 -0.79
C GLY A 528 -2.05 -9.26 -0.51
N SER A 529 -2.40 -10.11 -1.47
CA SER A 529 -3.41 -11.17 -1.29
C SER A 529 -2.82 -12.38 -0.56
N THR A 530 -3.64 -13.05 0.25
CA THR A 530 -3.25 -14.23 1.02
C THR A 530 -3.02 -15.44 0.11
N MET A 531 -1.88 -16.10 0.30
CA MET A 531 -1.56 -17.42 -0.26
C MET A 531 -1.96 -18.50 0.74
N SER A 532 -2.35 -19.68 0.26
CA SER A 532 -2.83 -20.77 1.13
C SER A 532 -2.25 -22.13 0.72
N LEU A 533 -1.80 -22.90 1.72
CA LEU A 533 -1.45 -24.32 1.57
C LEU A 533 -2.42 -25.15 2.42
N VAL A 534 -3.16 -26.06 1.81
CA VAL A 534 -4.15 -26.92 2.49
C VAL A 534 -3.73 -28.38 2.39
N ASP A 535 -3.52 -29.02 3.54
CA ASP A 535 -3.18 -30.44 3.60
C ASP A 535 -4.42 -31.34 3.52
N SER A 536 -4.20 -32.64 3.28
CA SER A 536 -5.26 -33.64 3.15
C SER A 536 -6.15 -33.84 4.39
N ASN A 537 -5.74 -33.34 5.56
CA ASN A 537 -6.55 -33.36 6.79
C ASN A 537 -7.32 -32.05 7.03
N GLY A 538 -7.20 -31.07 6.13
CA GLY A 538 -7.78 -29.74 6.26
C GLY A 538 -7.00 -28.80 7.17
N GLY A 539 -5.73 -29.09 7.45
CA GLY A 539 -4.79 -28.14 8.04
C GLY A 539 -4.42 -27.07 7.01
N THR A 540 -4.38 -25.79 7.42
CA THR A 540 -4.20 -24.66 6.50
C THR A 540 -3.08 -23.74 6.95
N ILE A 541 -2.18 -23.37 6.03
CA ILE A 541 -1.20 -22.28 6.23
C ILE A 541 -1.60 -21.14 5.31
N ASN A 542 -2.11 -20.07 5.88
CA ASN A 542 -2.35 -18.80 5.21
C ASN A 542 -1.14 -17.90 5.40
N PHE A 543 -0.60 -17.34 4.33
CA PHE A 543 0.55 -16.46 4.43
C PHE A 543 0.53 -15.29 3.44
N THR A 544 1.05 -14.16 3.90
CA THR A 544 1.37 -12.98 3.09
C THR A 544 2.83 -12.59 3.32
N ASN A 545 3.42 -11.87 2.36
CA ASN A 545 4.77 -11.33 2.47
C ASN A 545 5.89 -12.37 2.72
N ILE A 546 5.67 -13.62 2.30
CA ILE A 546 6.73 -14.64 2.19
C ILE A 546 7.31 -14.68 0.78
N LEU A 547 6.44 -14.74 -0.22
CA LEU A 547 6.82 -14.52 -1.61
C LEU A 547 6.68 -13.03 -1.93
N SER A 548 7.66 -12.47 -2.63
CA SER A 548 7.68 -11.07 -3.03
C SER A 548 7.05 -10.87 -4.40
N TRP A 549 6.26 -9.81 -4.54
CA TRP A 549 5.71 -9.39 -5.82
C TRP A 549 6.74 -8.54 -6.58
N THR A 550 7.17 -8.99 -7.77
CA THR A 550 8.19 -8.32 -8.59
C THR A 550 7.64 -7.66 -9.86
N GLY A 551 6.31 -7.60 -9.97
CA GLY A 551 5.56 -7.09 -11.13
C GLY A 551 4.28 -7.90 -11.35
N GLU A 552 3.42 -7.47 -12.29
CA GLU A 552 2.13 -8.13 -12.56
C GLU A 552 2.25 -9.66 -12.68
N MET A 553 1.74 -10.35 -11.66
CA MET A 553 1.72 -11.82 -11.50
C MET A 553 3.10 -12.49 -11.56
N LYS A 554 4.12 -11.78 -11.04
CA LYS A 554 5.50 -12.26 -10.89
C LYS A 554 5.87 -12.37 -9.43
N TRP A 555 5.44 -13.45 -8.79
CA TRP A 555 5.91 -13.85 -7.47
C TRP A 555 7.31 -14.46 -7.56
N ASP A 556 8.18 -14.12 -6.61
CA ASP A 556 9.49 -14.74 -6.42
C ASP A 556 9.74 -14.95 -4.93
N GLY A 557 10.43 -16.03 -4.60
CA GLY A 557 10.74 -16.37 -3.22
C GLY A 557 10.87 -17.87 -3.03
N TYR A 558 11.00 -18.27 -1.76
CA TYR A 558 11.28 -19.63 -1.38
C TYR A 558 10.34 -20.11 -0.28
N VAL A 559 9.95 -21.37 -0.36
CA VAL A 559 9.27 -22.10 0.71
C VAL A 559 10.05 -23.39 0.95
N THR A 560 10.41 -23.66 2.19
CA THR A 560 11.09 -24.90 2.55
C THR A 560 10.09 -25.87 3.13
N ALA A 561 9.94 -27.06 2.55
CA ALA A 561 9.08 -28.12 3.07
C ALA A 561 9.84 -29.44 3.18
N ASN A 562 9.85 -30.06 4.35
CA ASN A 562 10.62 -31.26 4.67
C ASN A 562 12.10 -31.16 4.22
N SER A 563 12.75 -30.03 4.54
CA SER A 563 14.14 -29.71 4.14
C SER A 563 14.40 -29.57 2.63
N LYS A 564 13.36 -29.57 1.78
CA LYS A 564 13.46 -29.19 0.37
C LYS A 564 13.12 -27.71 0.23
N GLU A 565 14.07 -26.90 -0.24
CA GLU A 565 13.88 -25.47 -0.48
C GLU A 565 13.34 -25.26 -1.89
N TYR A 566 12.03 -25.09 -2.02
CA TYR A 566 11.37 -24.85 -3.30
C TYR A 566 11.45 -23.37 -3.65
N ARG A 567 11.91 -23.07 -4.85
CA ARG A 567 11.78 -21.73 -5.43
C ARG A 567 10.46 -21.63 -6.17
N PHE A 568 9.69 -20.57 -5.90
CA PHE A 568 8.54 -20.28 -6.73
C PHE A 568 8.99 -19.61 -8.04
N VAL A 569 8.69 -20.24 -9.17
CA VAL A 569 8.97 -19.69 -10.50
C VAL A 569 7.68 -19.26 -11.16
N SER A 570 7.57 -17.96 -11.45
CA SER A 570 6.45 -17.38 -12.17
C SER A 570 6.94 -16.47 -13.30
N ASP A 571 6.41 -16.65 -14.51
CA ASP A 571 6.51 -15.69 -15.63
C ASP A 571 5.17 -15.69 -16.36
N TYR A 572 4.18 -15.02 -15.75
CA TYR A 572 2.81 -15.10 -16.23
C TYR A 572 2.52 -14.04 -17.29
N ARG A 573 2.12 -14.49 -18.49
CA ARG A 573 1.72 -13.63 -19.62
C ARG A 573 0.20 -13.65 -19.83
N SER A 574 -0.57 -13.90 -18.77
CA SER A 574 -2.04 -14.01 -18.80
C SER A 574 -2.61 -15.24 -19.54
N ASP A 575 -1.82 -16.32 -19.69
CA ASP A 575 -2.28 -17.55 -20.34
C ASP A 575 -1.74 -18.84 -19.66
N LEU A 576 -2.59 -19.45 -18.81
CA LEU A 576 -2.36 -20.75 -18.17
C LEU A 576 -2.84 -21.94 -19.02
N SER A 577 -3.45 -21.70 -20.18
CA SER A 577 -3.90 -22.79 -21.04
C SER A 577 -2.69 -23.61 -21.55
N PRO A 578 -2.85 -24.88 -21.93
CA PRO A 578 -1.79 -25.67 -22.58
C PRO A 578 -1.34 -25.11 -23.94
N PHE A 579 -2.01 -24.06 -24.42
CA PHE A 579 -2.00 -23.59 -25.79
C PHE A 579 -1.25 -22.27 -26.01
N SER A 580 -0.73 -21.67 -24.95
CA SER A 580 0.10 -20.46 -25.04
C SER A 580 1.24 -20.66 -26.03
N GLY A 581 1.60 -19.62 -26.81
CA GLY A 581 2.66 -19.71 -27.83
C GLY A 581 4.03 -20.16 -27.29
N ALA A 582 5.03 -20.34 -28.18
CA ALA A 582 6.36 -20.96 -27.93
C ALA A 582 7.23 -20.35 -26.79
N TYR A 583 6.67 -19.36 -26.10
CA TYR A 583 7.22 -18.53 -25.07
C TYR A 583 6.36 -18.58 -23.79
N GLY A 584 5.62 -19.68 -23.57
CA GLY A 584 4.58 -19.83 -22.56
C GLY A 584 5.01 -19.59 -21.10
N SER A 585 4.01 -19.56 -20.22
CA SER A 585 4.15 -19.27 -18.80
C SER A 585 4.62 -20.47 -17.98
N VAL A 586 5.43 -20.21 -16.96
CA VAL A 586 5.68 -21.13 -15.83
C VAL A 586 5.03 -20.54 -14.59
N TYR A 587 4.44 -21.40 -13.76
CA TYR A 587 3.80 -21.05 -12.49
C TYR A 587 3.82 -22.28 -11.59
N ALA A 588 4.94 -22.49 -10.89
CA ALA A 588 5.18 -23.69 -10.10
C ALA A 588 6.23 -23.47 -8.99
N PHE A 589 6.21 -24.33 -7.98
CA PHE A 589 7.30 -24.52 -7.03
C PHE A 589 8.29 -25.55 -7.58
N VAL A 590 9.58 -25.19 -7.62
CA VAL A 590 10.64 -26.02 -8.21
C VAL A 590 11.75 -26.26 -7.20
N TYR A 591 12.11 -27.53 -7.03
CA TYR A 591 13.23 -27.97 -6.21
C TYR A 591 14.17 -28.86 -7.05
N GLU A 592 15.45 -28.49 -7.15
CA GLU A 592 16.46 -29.28 -7.87
C GLU A 592 17.53 -29.77 -6.91
N TYR A 593 17.54 -31.07 -6.60
CA TYR A 593 18.64 -31.70 -5.88
C TYR A 593 18.57 -33.24 -5.94
N PRO A 594 19.67 -33.93 -6.35
CA PRO A 594 20.90 -33.38 -6.94
C PRO A 594 20.65 -32.74 -8.31
N ALA A 595 21.69 -32.15 -8.92
CA ALA A 595 21.57 -31.52 -10.24
C ALA A 595 20.95 -32.46 -11.29
N ASN A 596 20.07 -31.92 -12.12
CA ASN A 596 19.22 -32.62 -13.10
C ASN A 596 18.18 -33.58 -12.52
N THR A 597 17.89 -33.52 -11.21
CA THR A 597 16.75 -34.21 -10.59
C THR A 597 15.83 -33.14 -10.01
N VAL A 598 14.68 -32.95 -10.66
CA VAL A 598 13.81 -31.80 -10.45
C VAL A 598 12.45 -32.26 -9.96
N GLU A 599 12.04 -31.73 -8.82
CA GLU A 599 10.69 -31.87 -8.32
C GLU A 599 9.91 -30.58 -8.58
N VAL A 600 8.71 -30.73 -9.12
CA VAL A 600 7.81 -29.63 -9.49
C VAL A 600 6.47 -29.85 -8.79
N VAL A 601 5.99 -28.83 -8.09
CA VAL A 601 4.66 -28.83 -7.45
C VAL A 601 3.90 -27.62 -7.95
N LEU A 602 2.75 -27.84 -8.59
CA LEU A 602 1.94 -26.78 -9.17
C LEU A 602 0.90 -26.28 -8.14
N PRO A 603 0.68 -24.95 -8.07
CA PRO A 603 -0.53 -24.39 -7.48
C PRO A 603 -1.81 -24.86 -8.17
N ASP A 604 -2.95 -24.58 -7.57
CA ASP A 604 -4.27 -24.74 -8.20
C ASP A 604 -4.34 -23.86 -9.46
N SER A 605 -4.54 -24.47 -10.64
CA SER A 605 -4.39 -23.87 -11.97
C SER A 605 -2.96 -23.46 -12.33
N GLY A 606 -1.97 -24.17 -11.81
CA GLY A 606 -0.57 -23.96 -12.15
C GLY A 606 -0.24 -24.34 -13.60
N LYS A 607 0.99 -24.01 -14.01
CA LYS A 607 1.49 -24.43 -15.33
C LYS A 607 2.97 -24.71 -15.29
N TRP A 608 3.35 -25.86 -15.82
CA TRP A 608 4.73 -26.26 -16.00
C TRP A 608 5.05 -26.49 -17.47
N LEU A 609 5.64 -25.46 -18.09
CA LEU A 609 6.12 -25.49 -19.47
C LEU A 609 7.60 -25.04 -19.52
N PRO A 610 8.55 -25.91 -19.14
CA PRO A 610 9.95 -25.53 -19.01
C PRO A 610 10.64 -25.20 -20.35
N GLN A 611 10.05 -25.59 -21.48
CA GLN A 611 10.56 -25.36 -22.82
C GLN A 611 10.85 -23.87 -23.06
N TYR A 612 12.05 -23.55 -23.55
CA TYR A 612 12.49 -22.18 -23.87
C TYR A 612 12.51 -21.17 -22.70
N ARG A 613 12.20 -21.59 -21.47
CA ARG A 613 12.01 -20.69 -20.32
C ARG A 613 13.02 -20.93 -19.22
N MET A 614 13.25 -22.18 -18.86
CA MET A 614 14.05 -22.52 -17.69
C MET A 614 15.56 -22.55 -17.96
N SER A 615 16.02 -22.11 -19.14
CA SER A 615 17.46 -21.93 -19.43
C SER A 615 17.95 -20.56 -18.96
N GLY A 616 18.64 -20.54 -17.82
CA GLY A 616 19.15 -19.31 -17.19
C GLY A 616 18.10 -18.50 -16.45
N TYR A 617 16.92 -19.06 -16.19
CA TYR A 617 15.84 -18.38 -15.48
C TYR A 617 15.82 -18.79 -14.00
N LYS A 618 15.83 -17.78 -13.11
CA LYS A 618 15.72 -18.00 -11.66
C LYS A 618 16.71 -19.08 -11.18
N ASP A 619 17.96 -18.99 -11.66
CA ASP A 619 19.10 -19.86 -11.37
C ASP A 619 19.01 -21.31 -11.87
N PHE A 620 17.94 -21.67 -12.58
CA PHE A 620 17.83 -22.95 -13.26
C PHE A 620 18.39 -22.87 -14.68
N ASN A 621 18.87 -24.00 -15.21
CA ASN A 621 19.36 -24.09 -16.59
C ASN A 621 18.88 -25.38 -17.28
N PHE A 622 17.57 -25.57 -17.27
CA PHE A 622 16.95 -26.78 -17.82
C PHE A 622 16.99 -26.79 -19.34
N ASN A 623 17.31 -27.96 -19.88
CA ASN A 623 17.39 -28.20 -21.32
C ASN A 623 16.60 -29.45 -21.76
N GLY A 624 15.82 -30.01 -20.83
CA GLY A 624 14.99 -31.20 -21.03
C GLY A 624 15.70 -32.51 -20.73
N GLN A 625 16.99 -32.49 -20.37
CA GLN A 625 17.71 -33.70 -19.96
C GLN A 625 17.61 -33.95 -18.44
N GLU A 626 16.78 -33.17 -17.75
CA GLU A 626 16.47 -33.36 -16.35
C GLU A 626 15.44 -34.49 -16.20
N THR A 627 15.51 -35.22 -15.08
CA THR A 627 14.43 -36.12 -14.66
C THR A 627 13.47 -35.35 -13.77
N PHE A 628 12.21 -35.24 -14.20
CA PHE A 628 11.15 -34.53 -13.52
C PHE A 628 10.27 -35.48 -12.69
N THR A 629 9.94 -35.04 -11.49
CA THR A 629 8.80 -35.56 -10.72
C THR A 629 7.83 -34.41 -10.52
N ILE A 630 6.66 -34.48 -11.15
CA ILE A 630 5.72 -33.37 -11.25
C ILE A 630 4.40 -33.75 -10.57
N TYR A 631 3.94 -32.88 -9.67
CA TYR A 631 2.67 -32.98 -8.97
C TYR A 631 1.82 -31.77 -9.33
N GLY A 632 0.68 -31.99 -9.98
CA GLY A 632 -0.36 -30.99 -10.15
C GLY A 632 -1.19 -30.81 -8.88
N GLY A 633 -2.16 -29.91 -8.96
CA GLY A 633 -2.96 -29.42 -7.85
C GLY A 633 -4.40 -29.92 -7.93
N SER A 634 -5.33 -29.04 -7.57
CA SER A 634 -6.78 -29.31 -7.62
C SER A 634 -7.51 -28.56 -8.75
N GLY A 635 -6.76 -27.87 -9.60
CA GLY A 635 -7.28 -27.08 -10.71
C GLY A 635 -7.02 -27.75 -12.06
N ASN A 636 -7.16 -26.98 -13.14
CA ASN A 636 -6.82 -27.48 -14.47
C ASN A 636 -5.38 -27.08 -14.78
N GLU A 637 -4.45 -28.03 -14.77
CA GLU A 637 -3.04 -27.77 -14.99
C GLU A 637 -2.56 -28.12 -16.40
N ALA A 638 -1.50 -27.44 -16.84
CA ALA A 638 -0.77 -27.80 -18.04
C ALA A 638 0.65 -28.28 -17.64
N ILE A 639 0.94 -29.55 -17.89
CA ILE A 639 2.09 -30.28 -17.33
C ILE A 639 2.94 -30.89 -18.45
N PHE A 640 4.20 -30.46 -18.52
CA PHE A 640 5.13 -30.93 -19.55
C PHE A 640 6.42 -31.48 -18.96
N GLY A 641 6.72 -32.74 -19.25
CA GLY A 641 8.01 -33.36 -18.95
C GLY A 641 9.08 -33.07 -20.01
N GLY A 642 10.11 -33.91 -20.05
CA GLY A 642 11.33 -33.78 -20.83
C GLY A 642 11.72 -35.00 -21.63
N TYR A 643 13.03 -35.15 -21.86
CA TYR A 643 13.58 -36.23 -22.68
C TYR A 643 14.04 -37.44 -21.84
N GLN A 644 13.83 -37.41 -20.54
CA GLN A 644 14.20 -38.48 -19.63
C GLN A 644 12.94 -39.10 -19.03
N ALA A 645 13.07 -40.29 -18.47
CA ALA A 645 11.97 -40.94 -17.76
C ALA A 645 11.48 -40.06 -16.60
N ASP A 646 10.29 -39.52 -16.76
CA ASP A 646 9.63 -38.62 -15.84
C ASP A 646 8.48 -39.30 -15.09
N THR A 647 8.09 -38.71 -13.97
CA THR A 647 6.93 -39.15 -13.18
C THR A 647 5.97 -37.99 -13.00
N ILE A 648 4.74 -38.15 -13.47
CA ILE A 648 3.72 -37.10 -13.50
C ILE A 648 2.47 -37.59 -12.76
N THR A 649 1.99 -36.78 -11.82
CA THR A 649 0.67 -36.91 -11.19
C THR A 649 -0.09 -35.61 -11.43
N GLY A 650 -1.18 -35.63 -12.20
CA GLY A 650 -1.97 -34.44 -12.51
C GLY A 650 -2.76 -33.95 -11.31
N GLY A 651 -3.49 -34.83 -10.64
CA GLY A 651 -4.19 -34.48 -9.40
C GLY A 651 -5.69 -34.47 -9.59
N ALA A 652 -6.36 -33.38 -9.25
CA ALA A 652 -7.78 -33.23 -9.54
C ALA A 652 -8.00 -32.03 -10.46
N GLY A 653 -9.03 -32.07 -11.30
CA GLY A 653 -9.28 -31.08 -12.34
C GLY A 653 -8.94 -31.64 -13.72
N ASN A 654 -9.23 -30.87 -14.77
CA ASN A 654 -9.04 -31.33 -16.15
C ASN A 654 -7.65 -30.93 -16.63
N ASP A 655 -6.71 -31.87 -16.58
CA ASP A 655 -5.30 -31.64 -16.82
C ASP A 655 -4.89 -31.88 -18.27
N TYR A 656 -3.82 -31.21 -18.69
CA TYR A 656 -3.22 -31.33 -20.01
C TYR A 656 -1.77 -31.75 -19.88
N ILE A 657 -1.51 -33.01 -20.24
CA ILE A 657 -0.23 -33.64 -19.93
C ILE A 657 0.50 -34.02 -21.21
N CYS A 658 1.78 -33.66 -21.28
CA CYS A 658 2.70 -34.26 -22.23
C CYS A 658 3.99 -34.69 -21.53
N ALA A 659 4.20 -36.00 -21.41
CA ALA A 659 5.32 -36.54 -20.66
C ALA A 659 6.67 -36.33 -21.39
N GLY A 660 6.69 -36.54 -22.72
CA GLY A 660 7.84 -36.21 -23.56
C GLY A 660 8.46 -37.44 -24.22
N ASP A 661 9.77 -37.63 -24.05
CA ASP A 661 10.55 -38.77 -24.52
C ASP A 661 11.10 -39.51 -23.30
N GLY A 662 11.39 -40.81 -23.44
CA GLY A 662 11.81 -41.63 -22.32
C GLY A 662 10.67 -42.46 -21.73
N THR A 663 11.00 -43.33 -20.78
CA THR A 663 10.04 -44.28 -20.22
C THR A 663 9.25 -43.63 -19.07
N ASP A 664 8.19 -42.91 -19.40
CA ASP A 664 7.49 -42.08 -18.43
C ASP A 664 6.46 -42.85 -17.59
N THR A 665 6.06 -42.26 -16.46
CA THR A 665 4.97 -42.74 -15.60
C THR A 665 3.98 -41.61 -15.40
N VAL A 666 2.81 -41.71 -16.04
CA VAL A 666 1.76 -40.70 -15.96
C VAL A 666 0.55 -41.26 -15.22
N ASN A 667 0.04 -40.48 -14.27
CA ASN A 667 -1.28 -40.63 -13.66
C ASN A 667 -1.98 -39.27 -13.76
N ALA A 668 -2.98 -39.14 -14.62
CA ALA A 668 -3.65 -37.86 -14.85
C ALA A 668 -4.49 -37.46 -13.62
N GLY A 669 -5.36 -38.35 -13.12
CA GLY A 669 -5.97 -38.20 -11.81
C GLY A 669 -7.49 -38.15 -11.90
N ASP A 670 -8.13 -37.27 -11.14
CA ASP A 670 -9.59 -37.08 -11.15
C ASP A 670 -9.95 -35.91 -12.07
N GLY A 671 -10.66 -36.14 -13.16
CA GLY A 671 -11.04 -35.09 -14.11
C GLY A 671 -11.21 -35.63 -15.52
N ASP A 672 -11.66 -34.76 -16.43
CA ASP A 672 -11.65 -35.09 -17.86
C ASP A 672 -10.29 -34.66 -18.44
N ASP A 673 -9.31 -35.55 -18.35
CA ASP A 673 -7.91 -35.25 -18.65
C ASP A 673 -7.55 -35.47 -20.12
N VAL A 674 -6.57 -34.71 -20.60
CA VAL A 674 -6.01 -34.80 -21.95
C VAL A 674 -4.54 -35.18 -21.87
N VAL A 675 -4.17 -36.29 -22.49
CA VAL A 675 -2.77 -36.73 -22.61
C VAL A 675 -2.34 -36.70 -24.06
N TYR A 676 -1.35 -35.85 -24.37
CA TYR A 676 -0.72 -35.75 -25.69
C TYR A 676 0.39 -36.78 -25.81
N THR A 677 0.35 -37.62 -26.83
CA THR A 677 1.27 -38.77 -26.96
C THR A 677 1.47 -39.20 -28.41
N SER A 678 2.40 -40.12 -28.64
CA SER A 678 2.53 -40.85 -29.90
C SER A 678 2.29 -42.35 -29.67
N ILE A 679 1.97 -43.09 -30.73
CA ILE A 679 1.82 -44.56 -30.65
C ILE A 679 3.12 -45.22 -30.14
N ALA A 680 4.28 -44.64 -30.47
CA ALA A 680 5.56 -45.15 -29.99
C ALA A 680 5.70 -44.91 -28.48
N SER A 681 5.38 -43.70 -27.99
CA SER A 681 5.46 -43.34 -26.57
C SER A 681 4.60 -44.24 -25.71
N LEU A 682 3.35 -44.55 -26.13
CA LEU A 682 2.46 -45.43 -25.38
C LEU A 682 3.03 -46.83 -25.08
N THR A 683 3.95 -47.30 -25.92
CA THR A 683 4.64 -48.60 -25.72
C THR A 683 5.98 -48.48 -25.01
N GLU A 684 6.61 -47.30 -25.09
CA GLU A 684 7.85 -46.98 -24.39
C GLU A 684 7.59 -46.67 -22.90
N ASP A 685 6.55 -45.90 -22.62
CA ASP A 685 6.16 -45.44 -21.30
C ASP A 685 5.88 -46.60 -20.36
N SER A 686 6.24 -46.44 -19.09
CA SER A 686 5.99 -47.47 -18.07
C SER A 686 4.50 -47.60 -17.77
N SER A 687 3.77 -46.48 -17.76
CA SER A 687 2.32 -46.44 -17.64
C SER A 687 1.78 -45.06 -18.03
N VAL A 688 0.64 -45.04 -18.70
CA VAL A 688 -0.12 -43.81 -18.96
C VAL A 688 -1.56 -44.01 -18.47
N ASP A 689 -1.84 -43.59 -17.25
CA ASP A 689 -3.16 -43.76 -16.65
C ASP A 689 -3.95 -42.45 -16.69
N GLY A 690 -5.10 -42.45 -17.36
CA GLY A 690 -6.02 -41.31 -17.37
C GLY A 690 -6.75 -41.12 -16.04
N GLY A 691 -6.77 -42.10 -15.14
CA GLY A 691 -7.49 -41.98 -13.87
C GLY A 691 -9.02 -41.95 -14.03
N ALA A 692 -9.72 -41.14 -13.23
CA ALA A 692 -11.18 -41.11 -13.17
C ALA A 692 -11.77 -39.94 -13.96
N GLY A 693 -12.58 -40.23 -14.98
CA GLY A 693 -13.28 -39.23 -15.79
C GLY A 693 -13.37 -39.66 -17.25
N SER A 694 -13.71 -38.72 -18.14
CA SER A 694 -13.77 -38.95 -19.59
C SER A 694 -12.47 -38.48 -20.25
N ASN A 695 -11.43 -39.30 -20.12
CA ASN A 695 -10.08 -38.91 -20.54
C ASN A 695 -9.85 -39.11 -22.04
N THR A 696 -8.99 -38.28 -22.61
CA THR A 696 -8.70 -38.19 -24.03
C THR A 696 -7.22 -38.42 -24.33
N LEU A 697 -6.92 -39.34 -25.24
CA LEU A 697 -5.59 -39.47 -25.86
C LEU A 697 -5.53 -38.64 -27.14
N VAL A 698 -4.54 -37.76 -27.26
CA VAL A 698 -4.36 -36.91 -28.44
C VAL A 698 -3.05 -37.24 -29.15
N PHE A 699 -3.13 -37.66 -30.41
CA PHE A 699 -2.00 -37.97 -31.28
C PHE A 699 -1.56 -36.73 -32.08
N GLY A 700 -1.34 -35.63 -31.37
CA GLY A 700 -1.01 -34.33 -31.94
C GLY A 700 -0.18 -33.50 -30.97
N THR A 701 0.39 -32.40 -31.47
CA THR A 701 1.21 -31.50 -30.64
C THR A 701 0.36 -30.48 -29.91
N PRO A 702 0.47 -30.34 -28.57
CA PRO A 702 -0.15 -29.25 -27.85
C PRO A 702 0.53 -27.91 -28.16
N GLY A 703 -0.27 -26.86 -28.34
CA GLY A 703 0.27 -25.49 -28.42
C GLY A 703 1.19 -25.24 -29.64
N GLU A 704 1.99 -24.17 -29.58
CA GLU A 704 3.08 -23.93 -30.55
C GLU A 704 4.42 -24.51 -30.07
N SER A 705 4.56 -24.75 -28.77
CA SER A 705 5.78 -25.26 -28.14
C SER A 705 5.97 -26.77 -28.30
N GLY A 706 4.88 -27.53 -28.48
CA GLY A 706 4.91 -28.98 -28.55
C GLY A 706 5.48 -29.62 -27.29
N CYS A 707 5.91 -30.87 -27.42
CA CYS A 707 6.53 -31.65 -26.35
C CYS A 707 8.05 -31.80 -26.58
N TRP A 708 8.80 -32.05 -25.50
CA TRP A 708 10.21 -32.44 -25.60
C TRP A 708 10.32 -33.91 -26.03
N THR A 709 10.03 -34.18 -27.30
CA THR A 709 10.09 -35.52 -27.88
C THR A 709 10.84 -35.55 -29.20
N ASN A 710 11.60 -36.62 -29.45
CA ASN A 710 12.19 -36.91 -30.76
C ASN A 710 11.27 -37.75 -31.65
N GLU A 711 10.09 -38.11 -31.13
CA GLU A 711 9.12 -38.94 -31.82
C GLU A 711 8.23 -38.13 -32.77
N ALA A 712 7.69 -38.81 -33.77
CA ALA A 712 6.83 -38.20 -34.76
C ALA A 712 5.37 -38.07 -34.26
N ILE A 713 5.16 -37.37 -33.14
CA ILE A 713 3.83 -37.07 -32.58
C ILE A 713 2.92 -36.27 -33.54
N SER A 714 3.49 -35.72 -34.62
CA SER A 714 2.78 -35.01 -35.69
C SER A 714 2.77 -35.81 -37.01
N SER A 715 2.80 -37.14 -36.94
CA SER A 715 2.62 -38.01 -38.10
C SER A 715 1.22 -38.64 -38.07
N ALA A 716 0.74 -39.06 -39.24
CA ALA A 716 -0.52 -39.78 -39.38
C ALA A 716 -0.59 -40.96 -38.40
N ALA A 717 -1.53 -40.90 -37.46
CA ALA A 717 -1.82 -41.90 -36.47
C ALA A 717 -2.70 -43.01 -37.08
N THR A 718 -2.45 -44.25 -36.67
CA THR A 718 -3.37 -45.36 -36.91
C THR A 718 -3.56 -46.07 -35.58
N PHE A 719 -4.71 -45.87 -34.94
CA PHE A 719 -4.94 -46.26 -33.56
C PHE A 719 -6.34 -46.82 -33.34
N ASN A 720 -6.41 -47.98 -32.71
CA ASN A 720 -7.63 -48.59 -32.23
C ASN A 720 -7.66 -48.65 -30.70
N LEU A 721 -8.61 -47.95 -30.08
CA LEU A 721 -8.73 -47.84 -28.63
C LEU A 721 -8.89 -49.19 -27.92
N THR A 722 -9.42 -50.20 -28.59
CA THR A 722 -9.56 -51.56 -28.03
C THR A 722 -8.26 -52.35 -28.02
N SER A 723 -7.41 -52.21 -29.05
CA SER A 723 -6.24 -53.10 -29.24
C SER A 723 -4.89 -52.45 -29.05
N ASP A 724 -4.80 -51.12 -29.17
CA ASP A 724 -3.53 -50.42 -29.38
C ASP A 724 -3.09 -49.57 -28.19
N LEU A 725 -3.79 -49.65 -27.05
CA LEU A 725 -3.51 -48.87 -25.83
C LEU A 725 -2.07 -49.00 -25.30
N GLY A 726 -1.34 -50.07 -25.62
CA GLY A 726 0.03 -50.26 -25.10
C GLY A 726 0.02 -50.31 -23.56
N ASN A 727 0.72 -49.37 -22.92
CA ASN A 727 0.74 -49.20 -21.47
C ASN A 727 -0.25 -48.12 -20.96
N ALA A 728 -1.19 -47.68 -21.81
CA ALA A 728 -2.25 -46.76 -21.43
C ALA A 728 -3.47 -47.46 -20.82
N SER A 729 -4.16 -46.76 -19.91
CA SER A 729 -5.43 -47.19 -19.31
C SER A 729 -6.36 -46.01 -19.01
N ASN A 730 -7.66 -46.31 -18.87
CA ASN A 730 -8.69 -45.34 -18.47
C ASN A 730 -8.86 -44.14 -19.43
N PHE A 731 -8.80 -44.40 -20.74
CA PHE A 731 -9.15 -43.44 -21.79
C PHE A 731 -10.42 -43.88 -22.50
N SER A 732 -11.34 -42.94 -22.74
CA SER A 732 -12.59 -43.18 -23.46
C SER A 732 -12.66 -42.44 -24.79
N ASN A 733 -11.80 -41.44 -24.98
CA ASN A 733 -11.84 -40.54 -26.14
C ASN A 733 -10.48 -40.51 -26.82
N ILE A 734 -10.47 -40.23 -28.13
CA ILE A 734 -9.25 -40.17 -28.94
C ILE A 734 -9.31 -38.98 -29.89
N GLY A 735 -8.14 -38.35 -30.10
CA GLY A 735 -7.98 -37.19 -30.95
C GLY A 735 -6.77 -37.33 -31.87
N GLY A 736 -6.90 -36.87 -33.11
CA GLY A 736 -5.88 -36.85 -34.12
C GLY A 736 -4.97 -35.61 -34.08
N GLY A 737 -4.14 -35.50 -35.10
CA GLY A 737 -3.23 -34.40 -35.36
C GLY A 737 -3.54 -33.70 -36.70
N ALA A 738 -2.56 -33.02 -37.27
CA ALA A 738 -2.75 -32.25 -38.51
C ALA A 738 -2.57 -33.09 -39.80
N ASN A 739 -2.61 -34.41 -39.73
CA ASN A 739 -2.47 -35.28 -40.89
C ASN A 739 -3.62 -36.28 -40.94
N SER A 740 -3.83 -36.87 -42.11
CA SER A 740 -4.75 -37.98 -42.35
C SER A 740 -4.55 -39.17 -41.39
N ASP A 741 -5.35 -39.20 -40.35
CA ASP A 741 -5.34 -40.18 -39.28
C ASP A 741 -6.36 -41.29 -39.52
N THR A 742 -6.16 -42.41 -38.85
CA THR A 742 -7.11 -43.53 -38.82
C THR A 742 -7.37 -43.93 -37.39
N LEU A 743 -8.50 -43.49 -36.85
CA LEU A 743 -8.84 -43.62 -35.44
C LEU A 743 -10.08 -44.50 -35.28
N THR A 744 -10.04 -45.44 -34.34
CA THR A 744 -11.17 -46.31 -34.03
C THR A 744 -11.42 -46.36 -32.53
N GLY A 745 -12.67 -46.12 -32.13
CA GLY A 745 -13.14 -46.24 -30.75
C GLY A 745 -13.25 -47.68 -30.26
N ASP A 746 -13.95 -47.87 -29.16
CA ASP A 746 -14.19 -49.16 -28.53
C ASP A 746 -15.67 -49.58 -28.58
N SER A 747 -16.19 -50.16 -27.50
CA SER A 747 -17.60 -50.58 -27.42
C SER A 747 -18.43 -49.71 -26.48
N ASN A 748 -17.80 -48.67 -25.92
CA ASN A 748 -18.44 -47.67 -25.08
C ASN A 748 -18.69 -46.42 -25.93
N ALA A 749 -19.51 -45.49 -25.43
CA ALA A 749 -19.64 -44.18 -26.04
C ALA A 749 -18.28 -43.45 -26.04
N ASN A 750 -17.77 -43.12 -27.22
CA ASN A 750 -16.51 -42.43 -27.44
C ASN A 750 -16.74 -41.03 -28.01
N VAL A 751 -15.78 -40.14 -27.76
CA VAL A 751 -15.61 -38.92 -28.57
C VAL A 751 -14.34 -39.08 -29.41
N ILE A 752 -14.50 -38.92 -30.73
CA ILE A 752 -13.42 -39.04 -31.71
C ILE A 752 -13.31 -37.73 -32.49
N ILE A 753 -12.10 -37.19 -32.59
CA ILE A 753 -11.82 -35.93 -33.30
C ILE A 753 -10.64 -36.17 -34.25
N GLY A 754 -10.82 -36.04 -35.57
CA GLY A 754 -9.72 -36.25 -36.54
C GLY A 754 -8.73 -35.08 -36.59
N ALA A 755 -9.23 -33.86 -36.35
CA ALA A 755 -8.50 -32.59 -36.34
C ALA A 755 -8.16 -32.03 -37.71
N GLY A 756 -7.21 -32.58 -38.46
CA GLY A 756 -6.96 -32.03 -39.80
C GLY A 756 -6.26 -32.99 -40.73
N GLY A 757 -6.53 -32.83 -42.02
CA GLY A 757 -6.18 -33.79 -43.05
C GLY A 757 -7.32 -34.78 -43.27
N ASN A 758 -7.20 -35.62 -44.29
CA ASN A 758 -8.28 -36.55 -44.66
C ASN A 758 -8.32 -37.76 -43.73
N ASP A 759 -9.23 -37.77 -42.79
CA ASP A 759 -9.25 -38.72 -41.70
C ASP A 759 -10.18 -39.92 -41.98
N THR A 760 -9.91 -41.03 -41.31
CA THR A 760 -10.77 -42.23 -41.30
C THR A 760 -11.12 -42.57 -39.88
N LEU A 761 -12.35 -42.27 -39.48
CA LEU A 761 -12.81 -42.31 -38.10
C LEU A 761 -13.92 -43.35 -37.95
N ALA A 762 -13.82 -44.21 -36.93
CA ALA A 762 -14.84 -45.22 -36.66
C ALA A 762 -15.18 -45.27 -35.16
N GLY A 763 -16.44 -45.07 -34.79
CA GLY A 763 -16.93 -45.11 -33.40
C GLY A 763 -16.83 -46.51 -32.82
N GLY A 764 -17.48 -47.47 -33.48
CA GLY A 764 -17.45 -48.87 -33.08
C GLY A 764 -18.82 -49.32 -32.62
N ALA A 765 -18.98 -49.61 -31.33
CA ALA A 765 -20.30 -49.81 -30.74
C ALA A 765 -20.47 -48.85 -29.58
N GLY A 766 -21.71 -48.45 -29.28
CA GLY A 766 -21.95 -47.39 -28.30
C GLY A 766 -22.64 -46.21 -28.97
N ASN A 767 -22.84 -45.13 -28.23
CA ASN A 767 -23.42 -43.91 -28.80
C ASN A 767 -22.29 -42.90 -28.91
N ASP A 768 -21.68 -42.82 -30.07
CA ASP A 768 -20.43 -42.13 -30.32
C ASP A 768 -20.66 -40.70 -30.84
N ILE A 769 -19.69 -39.83 -30.61
CA ILE A 769 -19.63 -38.49 -31.21
C ILE A 769 -18.34 -38.39 -32.01
N ILE A 770 -18.46 -38.18 -33.31
CA ILE A 770 -17.33 -38.16 -34.24
C ILE A 770 -17.30 -36.81 -34.95
N TYR A 771 -16.15 -36.13 -34.87
CA TYR A 771 -15.84 -34.92 -35.62
C TYR A 771 -14.74 -35.24 -36.62
N GLY A 772 -14.99 -35.00 -37.91
CA GLY A 772 -14.00 -35.13 -38.98
C GLY A 772 -12.80 -34.26 -38.69
N ASP A 773 -13.03 -32.95 -38.59
CA ASP A 773 -12.00 -32.00 -38.19
C ASP A 773 -12.12 -31.61 -36.71
N SER A 774 -12.84 -30.53 -36.38
CA SER A 774 -12.67 -29.84 -35.08
C SER A 774 -13.97 -29.69 -34.30
N HIS A 775 -13.88 -29.75 -32.97
CA HIS A 775 -15.06 -29.65 -32.11
C HIS A 775 -15.78 -28.29 -32.26
N LEU A 776 -16.96 -28.31 -32.90
CA LEU A 776 -17.78 -27.13 -33.25
C LEU A 776 -18.20 -26.23 -32.07
N GLY A 777 -18.06 -26.71 -30.83
CA GLY A 777 -18.37 -25.97 -29.59
C GLY A 777 -17.18 -25.56 -28.72
N ASP A 778 -15.94 -25.91 -29.09
CA ASP A 778 -14.74 -25.69 -28.27
C ASP A 778 -13.54 -25.26 -29.13
N SER A 779 -13.66 -24.07 -29.75
CA SER A 779 -12.56 -23.48 -30.52
C SER A 779 -11.26 -23.28 -29.73
N SER A 780 -11.35 -23.27 -28.39
CA SER A 780 -10.22 -23.13 -27.47
C SER A 780 -9.49 -24.43 -27.16
N GLY A 781 -10.06 -25.59 -27.50
CA GLY A 781 -9.50 -26.91 -27.19
C GLY A 781 -9.47 -27.27 -25.70
N THR A 782 -10.28 -26.59 -24.89
CA THR A 782 -10.31 -26.74 -23.43
C THR A 782 -11.08 -27.95 -22.90
N VAL A 783 -11.65 -28.77 -23.78
CA VAL A 783 -12.38 -29.98 -23.41
C VAL A 783 -11.59 -31.22 -23.82
N TYR A 784 -11.21 -31.32 -25.10
CA TYR A 784 -10.56 -32.51 -25.66
C TYR A 784 -9.12 -32.27 -26.11
N GLY A 785 -8.55 -31.09 -25.84
CA GLY A 785 -7.15 -30.80 -26.16
C GLY A 785 -6.86 -30.36 -27.59
N ILE A 786 -7.86 -30.25 -28.46
CA ILE A 786 -7.69 -29.93 -29.87
C ILE A 786 -8.27 -28.55 -30.18
N ARG A 787 -7.44 -27.61 -30.64
CA ARG A 787 -7.86 -26.26 -31.04
C ARG A 787 -8.24 -26.22 -32.51
N SER A 788 -9.35 -25.58 -32.85
CA SER A 788 -9.78 -25.33 -34.24
C SER A 788 -8.90 -24.33 -35.03
N TYR A 789 -7.75 -23.89 -34.51
CA TYR A 789 -6.93 -22.86 -35.14
C TYR A 789 -5.77 -23.46 -35.96
N ASN A 790 -5.65 -23.04 -37.22
CA ASN A 790 -4.65 -23.54 -38.19
C ASN A 790 -4.74 -25.04 -38.53
N LEU A 791 -5.88 -25.69 -38.26
CA LEU A 791 -6.15 -27.02 -38.79
C LEU A 791 -6.37 -26.90 -40.31
N THR A 792 -5.90 -27.91 -41.04
CA THR A 792 -6.22 -28.05 -42.47
C THR A 792 -7.43 -28.94 -42.58
N GLU A 793 -8.57 -28.33 -42.86
CA GLU A 793 -9.84 -29.01 -43.11
C GLU A 793 -9.69 -30.13 -44.16
N GLY A 794 -10.25 -31.28 -43.84
CA GLY A 794 -10.03 -32.58 -44.49
C GLY A 794 -11.11 -32.97 -45.49
N ASN A 795 -10.97 -34.16 -46.07
CA ASN A 795 -12.11 -34.85 -46.68
C ASN A 795 -12.18 -36.20 -45.97
N ASP A 796 -13.16 -36.38 -45.12
CA ASP A 796 -13.12 -37.38 -44.07
C ASP A 796 -14.07 -38.53 -44.32
N MET A 797 -13.74 -39.69 -43.76
CA MET A 797 -14.59 -40.88 -43.79
C MET A 797 -14.96 -41.26 -42.35
N LEU A 798 -16.21 -41.00 -41.99
CA LEU A 798 -16.74 -41.19 -40.65
C LEU A 798 -17.69 -42.39 -40.64
N SER A 799 -17.52 -43.30 -39.69
CA SER A 799 -18.42 -44.43 -39.45
C SER A 799 -18.83 -44.45 -37.97
N GLY A 800 -20.13 -44.35 -37.67
CA GLY A 800 -20.64 -44.47 -36.30
C GLY A 800 -20.49 -45.90 -35.80
N GLY A 801 -21.22 -46.82 -36.41
CA GLY A 801 -21.12 -48.25 -36.12
C GLY A 801 -22.43 -48.79 -35.54
N ASP A 802 -22.41 -49.48 -34.40
CA ASP A 802 -23.62 -49.93 -33.72
C ASP A 802 -24.01 -48.94 -32.59
N GLY A 803 -25.18 -48.32 -32.65
CA GLY A 803 -25.72 -47.44 -31.59
C GLY A 803 -26.25 -46.13 -32.14
N ASP A 804 -26.69 -45.21 -31.28
CA ASP A 804 -27.25 -43.93 -31.74
C ASP A 804 -26.13 -42.86 -31.77
N ASP A 805 -25.53 -42.65 -32.93
CA ASP A 805 -24.30 -41.88 -33.11
C ASP A 805 -24.53 -40.45 -33.62
N VAL A 806 -23.55 -39.58 -33.42
CA VAL A 806 -23.55 -38.20 -33.92
C VAL A 806 -22.26 -37.93 -34.70
N LEU A 807 -22.37 -37.69 -36.01
CA LEU A 807 -21.26 -37.47 -36.92
C LEU A 807 -21.30 -36.05 -37.49
N TYR A 808 -20.17 -35.35 -37.42
CA TYR A 808 -19.93 -34.03 -38.01
C TYR A 808 -18.76 -34.13 -39.00
N GLY A 809 -19.02 -33.88 -40.29
CA GLY A 809 -17.98 -33.81 -41.33
C GLY A 809 -17.13 -32.55 -41.19
N ASP A 810 -17.79 -31.42 -40.96
CA ASP A 810 -17.22 -30.06 -40.89
C ASP A 810 -16.96 -29.46 -42.29
N ASP A 811 -15.75 -28.99 -42.60
CA ASP A 811 -15.45 -28.42 -43.92
C ASP A 811 -14.69 -29.47 -44.73
N GLY A 812 -15.18 -29.87 -45.89
CA GLY A 812 -14.64 -31.03 -46.58
C GLY A 812 -15.62 -31.67 -47.54
N ASP A 813 -15.14 -32.51 -48.45
CA ASP A 813 -16.04 -33.45 -49.14
C ASP A 813 -16.08 -34.75 -48.32
N ASP A 814 -17.05 -34.86 -47.41
CA ASP A 814 -17.03 -35.91 -46.39
C ASP A 814 -17.91 -37.12 -46.74
N THR A 815 -17.63 -38.26 -46.13
CA THR A 815 -18.46 -39.47 -46.22
C THR A 815 -18.87 -39.92 -44.82
N LEU A 816 -20.16 -39.84 -44.52
CA LEU A 816 -20.72 -40.15 -43.21
C LEU A 816 -21.61 -41.39 -43.29
N ASP A 817 -21.21 -42.47 -42.62
CA ASP A 817 -21.99 -43.70 -42.43
C ASP A 817 -22.37 -43.83 -40.95
N GLY A 818 -23.63 -43.55 -40.60
CA GLY A 818 -24.11 -43.68 -39.22
C GLY A 818 -23.95 -45.11 -38.70
N GLY A 819 -24.17 -46.11 -39.56
CA GLY A 819 -24.20 -47.50 -39.15
C GLY A 819 -25.60 -47.93 -38.71
N ALA A 820 -25.69 -48.85 -37.75
CA ALA A 820 -26.94 -49.37 -37.24
C ALA A 820 -27.38 -48.60 -35.99
N GLY A 821 -28.52 -47.92 -36.07
CA GLY A 821 -29.05 -47.15 -34.94
C GLY A 821 -29.92 -46.00 -35.41
N ALA A 822 -30.08 -44.99 -34.56
CA ALA A 822 -30.75 -43.75 -34.91
C ALA A 822 -29.75 -42.60 -34.91
N ASP A 823 -29.10 -42.38 -36.05
CA ASP A 823 -27.93 -41.51 -36.10
C ASP A 823 -28.26 -40.07 -36.50
N ILE A 824 -27.39 -39.14 -36.11
CA ILE A 824 -27.44 -37.73 -36.52
C ILE A 824 -26.20 -37.42 -37.35
N LEU A 825 -26.41 -37.06 -38.60
CA LEU A 825 -25.35 -36.79 -39.57
C LEU A 825 -25.41 -35.32 -39.99
N THR A 826 -24.29 -34.63 -39.89
CA THR A 826 -24.12 -33.23 -40.30
C THR A 826 -22.90 -33.16 -41.21
N GLY A 827 -23.10 -32.84 -42.49
CA GLY A 827 -22.01 -32.83 -43.46
C GLY A 827 -21.13 -31.60 -43.28
N GLY A 828 -21.75 -30.42 -43.26
CA GLY A 828 -21.09 -29.13 -43.18
C GLY A 828 -20.86 -28.50 -44.56
N SER A 829 -19.64 -28.05 -44.85
CA SER A 829 -19.31 -27.37 -46.11
C SER A 829 -18.59 -28.30 -47.07
N GLY A 830 -19.22 -28.64 -48.20
CA GLY A 830 -18.52 -29.29 -49.31
C GLY A 830 -19.47 -30.17 -50.08
N ILE A 831 -18.97 -31.23 -50.71
CA ILE A 831 -19.80 -32.26 -51.35
C ILE A 831 -19.82 -33.49 -50.45
N ASP A 832 -20.89 -33.61 -49.67
CA ASP A 832 -21.00 -34.66 -48.66
C ASP A 832 -21.76 -35.88 -49.15
N ILE A 833 -21.36 -37.05 -48.67
CA ILE A 833 -21.98 -38.34 -48.93
C ILE A 833 -22.54 -38.90 -47.63
N PHE A 834 -23.87 -38.93 -47.52
CA PHE A 834 -24.58 -39.58 -46.41
C PHE A 834 -24.94 -41.01 -46.80
N VAL A 835 -24.29 -41.98 -46.17
CA VAL A 835 -24.40 -43.40 -46.54
C VAL A 835 -25.67 -44.02 -45.97
N ILE A 836 -26.39 -44.77 -46.80
CA ILE A 836 -27.51 -45.62 -46.39
C ILE A 836 -27.28 -47.06 -46.83
N LYS A 837 -27.61 -47.99 -45.94
CA LYS A 837 -27.51 -49.44 -46.16
C LYS A 837 -28.73 -50.17 -45.61
N GLY A 838 -28.98 -51.38 -46.10
CA GLY A 838 -30.07 -52.21 -45.57
C GLY A 838 -29.77 -52.79 -44.18
N ASN A 839 -30.77 -52.77 -43.31
CA ASN A 839 -30.75 -53.13 -41.88
C ASN A 839 -29.97 -52.17 -40.97
N TYR A 840 -29.72 -50.95 -41.43
CA TYR A 840 -29.11 -49.88 -40.63
C TYR A 840 -30.20 -49.00 -40.00
N GLY A 841 -31.29 -48.80 -40.74
CA GLY A 841 -32.44 -48.04 -40.25
C GLY A 841 -33.44 -48.86 -39.44
N GLY A 842 -34.43 -48.17 -38.88
CA GLY A 842 -35.38 -48.72 -37.92
C GLY A 842 -36.76 -49.02 -38.50
N ASP A 843 -37.57 -49.74 -37.71
CA ASP A 843 -38.97 -50.05 -38.01
C ASP A 843 -39.91 -48.83 -37.85
N SER A 844 -39.39 -47.67 -37.43
CA SER A 844 -40.14 -46.43 -37.20
C SER A 844 -39.29 -45.20 -37.49
N LEU A 845 -39.93 -44.03 -37.67
CA LEU A 845 -39.24 -42.75 -37.89
C LEU A 845 -38.24 -42.37 -36.79
N ASN A 846 -38.43 -42.84 -35.56
CA ASN A 846 -37.52 -42.55 -34.46
C ASN A 846 -36.24 -43.38 -34.49
N GLY A 847 -36.20 -44.44 -35.31
CA GLY A 847 -35.01 -45.26 -35.52
C GLY A 847 -34.40 -45.02 -36.89
N SER A 848 -34.67 -43.88 -37.51
CA SER A 848 -34.13 -43.53 -38.82
C SER A 848 -33.05 -42.49 -38.60
N ASP A 849 -32.00 -42.57 -39.41
CA ASP A 849 -30.93 -41.57 -39.38
C ASP A 849 -31.47 -40.20 -39.81
N VAL A 850 -30.81 -39.14 -39.36
CA VAL A 850 -31.22 -37.77 -39.62
C VAL A 850 -30.05 -37.00 -40.19
N VAL A 851 -30.18 -36.53 -41.43
CA VAL A 851 -29.27 -35.53 -42.01
C VAL A 851 -29.78 -34.15 -41.68
N THR A 852 -28.96 -33.32 -41.04
CA THR A 852 -29.40 -32.04 -40.48
C THR A 852 -29.28 -30.86 -41.45
N ASP A 853 -28.37 -30.93 -42.42
CA ASP A 853 -27.93 -29.78 -43.22
C ASP A 853 -27.80 -30.02 -44.75
N PHE A 854 -28.31 -31.14 -45.26
CA PHE A 854 -28.27 -31.52 -46.68
C PHE A 854 -28.51 -30.37 -47.68
N VAL A 855 -27.55 -30.16 -48.58
CA VAL A 855 -27.52 -29.15 -49.64
C VAL A 855 -27.82 -29.77 -51.00
N ASN A 856 -29.04 -29.54 -51.48
CA ASN A 856 -29.52 -30.06 -52.76
C ASN A 856 -28.65 -29.70 -53.97
N GLY A 857 -28.29 -30.70 -54.77
CA GLY A 857 -27.45 -30.52 -55.96
C GLY A 857 -25.96 -30.33 -55.67
N THR A 858 -25.56 -30.41 -54.40
CA THR A 858 -24.16 -30.53 -53.96
C THR A 858 -23.98 -31.90 -53.31
N ASP A 859 -24.72 -32.17 -52.24
CA ASP A 859 -24.59 -33.39 -51.43
C ASP A 859 -25.33 -34.58 -52.06
N VAL A 860 -24.97 -35.78 -51.62
CA VAL A 860 -25.45 -37.04 -52.16
C VAL A 860 -25.84 -38.00 -51.05
N ILE A 861 -26.98 -38.68 -51.22
CA ILE A 861 -27.30 -39.89 -50.46
C ILE A 861 -26.61 -41.09 -51.13
N GLY A 862 -25.57 -41.60 -50.48
CA GLY A 862 -24.77 -42.74 -50.93
C GLY A 862 -25.47 -44.07 -50.64
N MET A 863 -25.76 -44.87 -51.66
CA MET A 863 -26.42 -46.17 -51.53
C MET A 863 -25.39 -47.31 -51.56
N ASP A 864 -25.04 -47.86 -50.39
CA ASP A 864 -24.20 -49.07 -50.29
C ASP A 864 -25.07 -50.34 -50.39
N GLY A 865 -24.86 -51.11 -51.46
CA GLY A 865 -25.58 -52.37 -51.68
C GLY A 865 -27.09 -52.23 -51.96
N LEU A 866 -27.57 -51.01 -52.22
CA LEU A 866 -28.96 -50.68 -52.55
C LEU A 866 -29.06 -50.09 -53.97
N ASN A 867 -30.23 -50.22 -54.60
CA ASN A 867 -30.56 -49.54 -55.85
C ASN A 867 -31.69 -48.53 -55.60
N PHE A 868 -31.68 -47.40 -56.31
CA PHE A 868 -32.73 -46.38 -56.17
C PHE A 868 -34.16 -46.93 -56.35
N SER A 869 -34.34 -47.93 -57.24
CA SER A 869 -35.63 -48.60 -57.44
C SER A 869 -36.16 -49.37 -56.23
N GLU A 870 -35.31 -49.61 -55.23
CA GLU A 870 -35.66 -50.28 -53.98
C GLU A 870 -36.10 -49.27 -52.90
N LEU A 871 -35.97 -47.96 -53.17
CA LEU A 871 -36.29 -46.89 -52.23
C LEU A 871 -37.67 -46.28 -52.49
N SER A 872 -38.30 -45.85 -51.40
CA SER A 872 -39.50 -45.00 -51.39
C SER A 872 -39.11 -43.66 -50.76
N VAL A 873 -39.02 -42.62 -51.58
CA VAL A 873 -38.71 -41.24 -51.16
C VAL A 873 -40.00 -40.42 -51.12
N ALA A 874 -40.35 -39.85 -49.97
CA ALA A 874 -41.60 -39.12 -49.81
C ALA A 874 -41.48 -37.94 -48.82
N GLN A 875 -42.31 -36.91 -49.00
CA GLN A 875 -42.47 -35.87 -47.97
C GLN A 875 -43.10 -36.47 -46.71
N GLY A 876 -42.55 -36.11 -45.55
CA GLY A 876 -43.13 -36.45 -44.26
C GLY A 876 -44.47 -35.78 -43.97
N THR A 877 -45.06 -36.16 -42.85
CA THR A 877 -46.37 -35.66 -42.39
C THR A 877 -46.32 -35.39 -40.88
N GLY A 878 -47.31 -34.67 -40.35
CA GLY A 878 -47.33 -34.30 -38.93
C GLY A 878 -46.10 -33.46 -38.59
N ASP A 879 -45.36 -33.85 -37.56
CA ASP A 879 -44.15 -33.12 -37.12
C ASP A 879 -43.00 -33.20 -38.14
N TYR A 880 -43.05 -34.15 -39.08
CA TYR A 880 -42.05 -34.34 -40.16
C TYR A 880 -42.47 -33.69 -41.48
N PHE A 881 -43.47 -32.79 -41.50
CA PHE A 881 -44.01 -32.22 -42.75
C PHE A 881 -43.00 -31.43 -43.58
N ASN A 882 -41.93 -30.94 -42.94
CA ASN A 882 -40.82 -30.22 -43.58
C ASN A 882 -39.62 -31.12 -43.90
N HIS A 883 -39.74 -32.45 -43.80
CA HIS A 883 -38.62 -33.38 -43.97
C HIS A 883 -38.91 -34.37 -45.10
N VAL A 884 -37.89 -34.79 -45.83
CA VAL A 884 -37.98 -35.90 -46.79
C VAL A 884 -37.61 -37.19 -46.08
N ILE A 885 -38.39 -38.25 -46.29
CA ILE A 885 -38.18 -39.56 -45.66
C ILE A 885 -37.86 -40.56 -46.76
N VAL A 886 -36.75 -41.28 -46.59
CA VAL A 886 -36.31 -42.37 -47.46
C VAL A 886 -36.54 -43.70 -46.74
N LYS A 887 -37.22 -44.63 -47.42
CA LYS A 887 -37.50 -45.97 -46.89
C LYS A 887 -37.12 -47.06 -47.86
N LYS A 888 -36.84 -48.25 -47.34
CA LYS A 888 -36.70 -49.44 -48.15
C LYS A 888 -38.08 -50.06 -48.46
N THR A 889 -38.38 -50.29 -49.73
CA THR A 889 -39.75 -50.60 -50.20
C THR A 889 -40.22 -52.01 -49.83
N ASP A 890 -39.31 -52.99 -49.78
CA ASP A 890 -39.62 -54.40 -49.52
C ASP A 890 -39.76 -54.73 -48.02
N THR A 891 -38.97 -54.08 -47.16
CA THR A 891 -38.99 -54.27 -45.70
C THR A 891 -39.85 -53.24 -44.99
N GLY A 892 -39.98 -52.01 -45.53
CA GLY A 892 -40.64 -50.88 -44.86
C GLY A 892 -39.74 -50.13 -43.87
N GLU A 893 -38.48 -50.53 -43.77
CA GLU A 893 -37.41 -49.91 -42.98
C GLU A 893 -37.27 -48.42 -43.31
N PHE A 894 -37.17 -47.59 -42.28
CA PHE A 894 -36.91 -46.16 -42.41
C PHE A 894 -35.40 -45.95 -42.37
N LEU A 895 -34.82 -45.58 -43.51
CA LEU A 895 -33.37 -45.46 -43.65
C LEU A 895 -32.92 -44.09 -43.16
N ILE A 896 -33.35 -43.02 -43.84
CA ILE A 896 -32.86 -41.67 -43.53
C ILE A 896 -33.96 -40.61 -43.66
N ILE A 897 -33.87 -39.60 -42.81
CA ILE A 897 -34.68 -38.39 -42.81
C ILE A 897 -33.77 -37.23 -43.22
N ILE A 898 -34.08 -36.60 -44.35
CA ILE A 898 -33.40 -35.40 -44.79
C ILE A 898 -34.15 -34.20 -44.22
N GLN A 899 -33.55 -33.56 -43.22
CA GLN A 899 -34.19 -32.50 -42.45
C GLN A 899 -34.39 -31.23 -43.30
N ASN A 900 -35.46 -30.49 -42.99
CA ASN A 900 -35.83 -29.22 -43.63
C ASN A 900 -35.89 -29.20 -45.18
N MET A 901 -36.01 -30.37 -45.82
CA MET A 901 -36.08 -30.51 -47.26
C MET A 901 -37.49 -30.72 -47.81
N ASN A 902 -37.71 -30.15 -49.00
CA ASN A 902 -38.95 -30.34 -49.75
C ASN A 902 -38.77 -31.45 -50.78
N ILE A 903 -39.68 -32.40 -50.86
CA ILE A 903 -39.58 -33.51 -51.82
C ILE A 903 -39.47 -33.06 -53.28
N SER A 904 -39.94 -31.85 -53.62
CA SER A 904 -39.85 -31.31 -54.98
C SER A 904 -38.44 -30.92 -55.41
N THR A 905 -37.49 -30.82 -54.47
CA THR A 905 -36.09 -30.51 -54.77
C THR A 905 -35.23 -31.76 -54.91
N ILE A 906 -35.64 -32.87 -54.28
CA ILE A 906 -34.93 -34.16 -54.29
C ILE A 906 -35.35 -34.99 -55.51
N ASP A 907 -34.39 -35.48 -56.28
CA ASP A 907 -34.59 -36.41 -57.41
C ASP A 907 -33.53 -37.53 -57.45
N ASP A 908 -33.61 -38.41 -58.45
CA ASP A 908 -32.72 -39.57 -58.61
C ASP A 908 -31.22 -39.19 -58.72
N ASN A 909 -30.86 -37.92 -59.03
CA ASN A 909 -29.47 -37.47 -59.09
C ASN A 909 -28.87 -37.18 -57.70
N ASP A 910 -29.71 -36.96 -56.69
CA ASP A 910 -29.27 -36.79 -55.29
C ASP A 910 -28.95 -38.15 -54.63
N PHE A 911 -29.07 -39.26 -55.39
CA PHE A 911 -28.75 -40.61 -54.93
C PHE A 911 -27.69 -41.24 -55.84
N SER A 912 -26.59 -41.72 -55.26
CA SER A 912 -25.54 -42.41 -56.01
C SER A 912 -25.26 -43.79 -55.44
N ALA A 913 -24.96 -44.77 -56.29
CA ALA A 913 -24.33 -46.00 -55.82
C ALA A 913 -22.87 -45.69 -55.45
N ILE A 914 -22.42 -46.20 -54.31
CA ILE A 914 -21.06 -46.01 -53.79
C ILE A 914 -20.29 -47.32 -53.68
#